data_AF-A0A1G0Z5R9-F1
#
_entry.id   AF-A0A1G0Z5R9-F1
#
_cell.length_a   1.000
_cell.length_b   1.000
_cell.length_c   1.000
_cell.angle_alpha   90.00
_cell.angle_beta   90.00
_cell.angle_gamma   90.00
#
_symmetry.space_group_name_H-M   'P 1'
#
loop_
_entity.id
_entity.type
_entity.pdbx_description
1 polymer ?
#
loop_
_entity_poly.entity_id
_entity_poly.type
_entity_poly.pdbx_seq_one_letter_code
_entity_poly.pdbx_strand_id
1 'polypeptide(L)'
;MAGFPSQSLRVYSRAIEKPGVVYMAASKINGIILAAGLGTRLRPLTERFPKPLISVCNQPLLGHIIRKMFDAGLSELAINTHHLPEAVNSFVKALPDSSRIKLFHEPEILGTGGPLINAKALLASGDAFLLHNGDILAGIDLSSLLRKHLESGAMVTMALLDGPENRVSISPDGLVLDILGRLGDCSEKARLLTYAGVAAFSTSFFSHLPDLPVKTSLIDAFLSAISSTPGALRAFVLEPGTYWNDLGTAEQYWNAHRDILLKNSLKLGGASIPEKGALLCPEGAKLDPSAHLSGFVSLAPGCSVGEGADICNCVVLPGAHIAAGDYRCNEVIGADFSMHRDHRRLVQMRVLGDIDWPQTRISSLVEQGSDRRFYRLKMKGGRSEILLVSNETDADFGRFVQLGEFFAAHGLPTPKIFRASREEYAVRMEDLGDATICRILSKGISPDETLKLYEKIALALLHFQSGGTCALKKDAAAGIRLFDYDYLRWETSYFRERFLEKLCAFPKERCDALDAEFHLLAESARSQPQVCMHRDFQSQNILLHDSQIRFVDFQGARIGPVAYDLMSLLRDPYVALSDELRDFVSRRYWEEAARLGLVPRLEQRQYDFWAAIVWLQRGMQALGAYGFLSMVKGKTQYLRHVPRALASLRSGLSALRKLGNPELQDLPALTGICNDRLLEERARERLAAAELPWI
;
A
#
# COMPACT_ATOMS: atom_id res chain seq x y z
N MET A 1 14.63 24.87 16.13
CA MET A 1 15.53 23.74 15.81
C MET A 1 15.41 22.73 16.93
N ALA A 2 14.68 21.64 16.70
CA ALA A 2 14.60 20.56 17.70
C ALA A 2 15.95 19.83 17.72
N GLY A 3 16.65 19.92 18.84
CA GLY A 3 17.91 19.18 19.04
C GLY A 3 17.66 17.68 18.97
N PHE A 4 18.57 16.94 18.34
CA PHE A 4 18.57 15.47 18.40
C PHE A 4 18.56 15.02 19.87
N PRO A 5 17.65 14.11 20.29
CA PRO A 5 17.64 13.64 21.66
C PRO A 5 18.95 12.90 21.96
N SER A 6 19.63 13.31 23.03
CA SER A 6 20.93 12.79 23.50
C SER A 6 20.92 11.31 23.93
N GLN A 7 19.77 10.62 23.83
CA GLN A 7 19.56 9.26 24.33
C GLN A 7 19.84 8.15 23.31
N SER A 8 20.00 8.44 22.02
CA SER A 8 20.39 7.43 21.01
C SER A 8 21.88 7.04 21.03
N LEU A 9 22.66 7.57 21.98
CA LEU A 9 24.13 7.46 22.04
C LEU A 9 24.66 6.37 23.00
N ARG A 10 23.82 5.45 23.50
CA ARG A 10 24.21 4.47 24.53
C ARG A 10 24.12 3.00 24.09
N VAL A 11 24.79 2.61 23.01
CA VAL A 11 25.30 1.22 22.84
C VAL A 11 26.56 1.24 21.95
N TYR A 12 27.69 1.67 22.51
CA TYR A 12 28.98 1.72 21.80
C TYR A 12 30.07 1.01 22.59
N SER A 13 30.08 -0.33 22.56
CA SER A 13 31.28 -1.11 22.89
C SER A 13 31.14 -2.57 22.45
N ARG A 14 31.93 -2.98 21.46
CA ARG A 14 32.75 -4.20 21.42
C ARG A 14 33.25 -4.44 20.00
N ALA A 15 34.57 -4.40 19.84
CA ALA A 15 35.24 -4.94 18.66
C ALA A 15 35.11 -6.47 18.70
N ILE A 16 34.67 -7.06 17.59
CA ILE A 16 34.74 -8.52 17.37
C ILE A 16 35.92 -8.73 16.43
N GLU A 17 36.97 -9.39 16.91
CA GLU A 17 38.12 -9.78 16.09
C GLU A 17 37.67 -10.77 15.00
N LYS A 18 37.79 -10.36 13.74
CA LYS A 18 37.55 -11.23 12.57
C LYS A 18 38.87 -11.68 11.94
N PRO A 19 38.99 -12.92 11.43
CA PRO A 19 40.24 -13.52 10.95
C PRO A 19 40.84 -12.93 9.65
N GLY A 20 40.43 -11.73 9.23
CA GLY A 20 40.92 -11.06 8.00
C GLY A 20 41.54 -9.68 8.23
N VAL A 21 41.52 -9.15 9.45
CA VAL A 21 42.04 -7.81 9.81
C VAL A 21 43.58 -7.80 9.87
N VAL A 22 44.21 -8.96 10.06
CA VAL A 22 45.66 -9.09 10.32
C VAL A 22 46.53 -8.68 9.13
N TYR A 23 46.06 -8.83 7.88
CA TYR A 23 46.83 -8.42 6.68
C TYR A 23 46.70 -6.92 6.34
N MET A 24 45.67 -6.22 6.81
CA MET A 24 45.48 -4.77 6.59
C MET A 24 46.35 -3.91 7.51
N ALA A 25 46.93 -4.50 8.56
CA ALA A 25 47.64 -3.76 9.61
C ALA A 25 48.91 -3.03 9.14
N ALA A 26 49.40 -3.28 7.93
CA ALA A 26 50.61 -2.66 7.37
C ALA A 26 50.35 -1.46 6.44
N SER A 27 49.13 -1.28 5.91
CA SER A 27 48.82 -0.22 4.93
C SER A 27 47.85 0.81 5.48
N LYS A 28 48.18 2.10 5.38
CA LYS A 28 47.30 3.18 5.85
C LYS A 28 46.24 3.45 4.78
N ILE A 29 45.00 3.04 5.04
CA ILE A 29 43.87 3.29 4.13
C ILE A 29 42.98 4.38 4.69
N ASN A 30 42.74 5.43 3.90
CA ASN A 30 41.82 6.50 4.25
C ASN A 30 40.48 6.34 3.52
N GLY A 31 39.49 7.18 3.83
CA GLY A 31 38.21 7.13 3.12
C GLY A 31 37.59 8.48 2.90
N ILE A 32 36.63 8.52 1.98
CA ILE A 32 35.78 9.67 1.72
C ILE A 32 34.32 9.24 1.61
N ILE A 33 33.43 9.99 2.28
CA ILE A 33 31.98 9.83 2.14
C ILE A 33 31.42 11.03 1.38
N LEU A 34 30.75 10.76 0.26
CA LEU A 34 30.09 11.80 -0.54
C LEU A 34 28.70 12.14 0.02
N ALA A 35 28.60 13.21 0.80
CA ALA A 35 27.45 13.56 1.63
C ALA A 35 26.81 14.94 1.32
N ALA A 36 27.23 15.61 0.25
CA ALA A 36 26.71 16.94 -0.15
C ALA A 36 25.37 16.93 -0.91
N GLY A 37 24.72 15.78 -1.12
CA GLY A 37 23.50 15.66 -1.93
C GLY A 37 22.27 16.36 -1.35
N LEU A 38 21.56 17.13 -2.18
CA LEU A 38 20.33 17.85 -1.79
C LEU A 38 19.12 16.93 -1.50
N GLY A 39 19.08 15.74 -2.09
CA GLY A 39 17.99 14.78 -1.90
C GLY A 39 16.60 15.34 -2.24
N THR A 40 16.48 16.14 -3.31
CA THR A 40 15.23 16.84 -3.69
C THR A 40 14.03 15.91 -3.89
N ARG A 41 14.27 14.67 -4.32
CA ARG A 41 13.25 13.61 -4.52
C ARG A 41 12.69 13.00 -3.23
N LEU A 42 13.28 13.34 -2.08
CA LEU A 42 12.82 12.93 -0.75
C LEU A 42 12.11 14.07 -0.01
N ARG A 43 11.94 15.24 -0.61
CA ARG A 43 11.16 16.31 0.01
C ARG A 43 9.72 15.82 0.29
N PRO A 44 9.11 16.23 1.40
CA PRO A 44 9.55 17.21 2.39
C PRO A 44 10.60 16.73 3.42
N LEU A 45 10.98 15.44 3.45
CA LEU A 45 11.89 14.87 4.46
C LEU A 45 13.26 15.58 4.47
N THR A 46 13.83 15.81 3.29
CA THR A 46 15.16 16.41 3.15
C THR A 46 15.24 17.90 3.48
N GLU A 47 14.10 18.59 3.60
CA GLU A 47 14.06 19.97 4.09
C GLU A 47 14.30 20.05 5.60
N ARG A 48 14.01 18.96 6.33
CA ARG A 48 14.19 18.86 7.80
C ARG A 48 15.48 18.16 8.18
N PHE A 49 15.89 17.17 7.38
CA PHE A 49 17.07 16.34 7.66
C PHE A 49 17.98 16.32 6.42
N PRO A 50 19.29 16.62 6.56
CA PRO A 50 20.20 16.41 5.43
C PRO A 50 20.19 14.94 5.05
N LYS A 51 20.26 14.63 3.74
CA LYS A 51 20.14 13.26 3.22
C LYS A 51 20.99 12.22 3.98
N PRO A 52 22.27 12.49 4.31
CA PRO A 52 23.10 11.55 5.07
C PRO A 52 22.61 11.26 6.50
N LEU A 53 21.80 12.15 7.11
CA LEU A 53 21.25 11.97 8.45
C LEU A 53 19.82 11.48 8.47
N ILE A 54 19.24 11.15 7.31
CA ILE A 54 17.97 10.44 7.27
C ILE A 54 18.17 9.06 7.93
N SER A 55 17.32 8.77 8.91
CA SER A 55 17.44 7.54 9.69
C SER A 55 16.72 6.37 9.03
N VAL A 56 17.37 5.21 8.96
CA VAL A 56 16.74 3.94 8.64
C VAL A 56 16.69 3.09 9.91
N CYS A 57 15.50 2.67 10.33
CA CYS A 57 15.29 1.96 11.59
C CYS A 57 15.96 2.67 12.79
N ASN A 58 15.74 3.98 12.91
CA ASN A 58 16.30 4.88 13.92
C ASN A 58 17.82 5.04 13.92
N GLN A 59 18.53 4.60 12.86
CA GLN A 59 19.97 4.81 12.69
C GLN A 59 20.24 5.77 11.53
N PRO A 60 20.93 6.92 11.76
CA PRO A 60 21.34 7.80 10.67
C PRO A 60 22.23 7.08 9.66
N LEU A 61 21.92 7.25 8.37
CA LEU A 61 22.64 6.58 7.28
C LEU A 61 24.15 6.82 7.34
N LEU A 62 24.57 8.06 7.60
CA LEU A 62 25.97 8.44 7.74
C LEU A 62 26.67 7.69 8.88
N GLY A 63 25.99 7.51 10.02
CA GLY A 63 26.53 6.74 11.14
C GLY A 63 26.80 5.28 10.78
N HIS A 64 25.88 4.67 10.03
CA HIS A 64 26.05 3.30 9.55
C HIS A 64 27.27 3.18 8.61
N ILE A 65 27.43 4.11 7.66
CA ILE A 65 28.54 4.11 6.71
C ILE A 65 29.88 4.31 7.43
N ILE A 66 29.97 5.31 8.32
CA ILE A 66 31.18 5.59 9.10
C ILE A 66 31.61 4.35 9.89
N ARG A 67 30.69 3.74 10.63
CA ARG A 67 30.98 2.51 11.39
C ARG A 67 31.51 1.41 10.49
N LYS A 68 30.85 1.17 9.37
CA LYS A 68 31.25 0.12 8.42
C LYS A 68 32.64 0.35 7.83
N MET A 69 32.99 1.61 7.56
CA MET A 69 34.32 1.99 7.08
C MET A 69 35.39 1.79 8.16
N PHE A 70 35.13 2.17 9.42
CA PHE A 70 36.07 1.91 10.51
C PHE A 70 36.19 0.43 10.87
N ASP A 71 35.08 -0.33 10.86
CA ASP A 71 35.08 -1.79 11.06
C ASP A 71 35.88 -2.50 9.95
N ALA A 72 36.03 -1.89 8.77
CA ALA A 72 36.86 -2.39 7.68
C ALA A 72 38.35 -2.04 7.82
N GLY A 73 38.74 -1.26 8.84
CA GLY A 73 40.12 -0.91 9.16
C GLY A 73 40.61 0.44 8.64
N LEU A 74 39.73 1.32 8.17
CA LEU A 74 40.14 2.65 7.69
C LEU A 74 40.72 3.51 8.82
N SER A 75 41.73 4.32 8.51
CA SER A 75 42.46 5.16 9.46
C SER A 75 41.76 6.51 9.69
N GLU A 76 41.48 7.26 8.64
CA GLU A 76 40.87 8.59 8.67
C GLU A 76 39.78 8.72 7.60
N LEU A 77 38.76 9.55 7.85
CA LEU A 77 37.65 9.80 6.92
C LEU A 77 37.51 11.28 6.57
N ALA A 78 37.33 11.57 5.28
CA ALA A 78 36.84 12.84 4.77
C ALA A 78 35.32 12.75 4.52
N ILE A 79 34.57 13.79 4.84
CA ILE A 79 33.13 13.86 4.53
C ILE A 79 32.83 15.23 3.96
N ASN A 80 32.32 15.30 2.74
CA ASN A 80 31.90 16.59 2.18
C ASN A 80 30.46 16.94 2.57
N THR A 81 30.21 18.23 2.82
CA THR A 81 28.92 18.71 3.34
C THR A 81 28.46 19.96 2.59
N HIS A 82 27.15 20.09 2.36
CA HIS A 82 26.58 21.25 1.68
C HIS A 82 25.23 21.69 2.29
N HIS A 83 24.22 20.82 2.23
CA HIS A 83 22.89 21.10 2.80
C HIS A 83 22.85 20.82 4.31
N LEU A 84 22.43 21.80 5.13
CA LEU A 84 22.38 21.70 6.61
C LEU A 84 23.70 21.18 7.22
N PRO A 85 24.86 21.79 6.88
CA PRO A 85 26.17 21.28 7.28
C PRO A 85 26.37 21.30 8.80
N GLU A 86 25.70 22.20 9.51
CA GLU A 86 25.74 22.29 10.97
C GLU A 86 25.18 21.03 11.63
N ALA A 87 24.10 20.46 11.07
CA ALA A 87 23.52 19.22 11.58
C ALA A 87 24.48 18.04 11.41
N VAL A 88 25.15 17.95 10.26
CA VAL A 88 26.19 16.93 10.01
C VAL A 88 27.38 17.13 10.94
N ASN A 89 27.81 18.37 11.17
CA ASN A 89 28.89 18.70 12.09
C ASN A 89 28.55 18.31 13.53
N SER A 90 27.36 18.65 14.02
CA SER A 90 26.90 18.26 15.35
C SER A 90 26.82 16.74 15.49
N PHE A 91 26.33 16.04 14.48
CA PHE A 91 26.29 14.58 14.48
C PHE A 91 27.71 13.97 14.58
N VAL A 92 28.63 14.40 13.72
CA VAL A 92 30.01 13.88 13.69
C VAL A 92 30.75 14.18 14.99
N LYS A 93 30.59 15.37 15.57
CA LYS A 93 31.20 15.71 16.87
C LYS A 93 30.72 14.83 18.03
N ALA A 94 29.51 14.30 17.94
CA ALA A 94 28.96 13.40 18.95
C ALA A 94 29.46 11.95 18.82
N LEU A 95 30.17 11.61 17.73
CA LEU A 95 30.72 10.27 17.53
C LEU A 95 32.01 10.05 18.33
N PRO A 96 32.26 8.81 18.82
CA PRO A 96 33.48 8.48 19.54
C PRO A 96 34.75 8.66 18.67
N ASP A 97 34.66 8.35 17.38
CA ASP A 97 35.77 8.48 16.41
C ASP A 97 35.88 9.87 15.76
N SER A 98 35.24 10.90 16.33
CA SER A 98 35.17 12.24 15.73
C SER A 98 36.55 12.85 15.41
N SER A 99 37.58 12.54 16.20
CA SER A 99 38.96 13.00 15.97
C SER A 99 39.60 12.48 14.68
N ARG A 100 39.05 11.41 14.10
CA ARG A 100 39.54 10.74 12.88
C ARG A 100 38.71 11.13 11.65
N ILE A 101 37.79 12.07 11.79
CA ILE A 101 36.86 12.50 10.75
C ILE A 101 37.07 13.99 10.47
N LYS A 102 37.31 14.33 9.20
CA LYS A 102 37.44 15.72 8.74
C LYS A 102 36.30 16.09 7.80
N LEU A 103 35.61 17.18 8.13
CA LEU A 103 34.53 17.72 7.30
C LEU A 103 35.07 18.73 6.29
N PHE A 104 34.61 18.63 5.05
CA PHE A 104 34.92 19.54 3.96
C PHE A 104 33.63 20.20 3.50
N HIS A 105 33.41 21.46 3.90
CA HIS A 105 32.21 22.18 3.49
C HIS A 105 32.36 22.72 2.06
N GLU A 106 31.34 22.47 1.24
CA GLU A 106 31.23 22.96 -0.13
C GLU A 106 30.16 24.05 -0.17
N PRO A 107 30.52 25.33 -0.33
CA PRO A 107 29.54 26.41 -0.52
C PRO A 107 28.72 26.20 -1.80
N GLU A 108 29.33 25.62 -2.83
CA GLU A 108 28.69 25.19 -4.07
C GLU A 108 29.02 23.73 -4.34
N ILE A 109 28.05 22.95 -4.85
CA ILE A 109 28.23 21.52 -5.13
C ILE A 109 29.26 21.33 -6.25
N LEU A 110 30.40 20.68 -5.93
CA LEU A 110 31.54 20.51 -6.84
C LEU A 110 31.46 19.23 -7.71
N GLY A 111 30.28 18.64 -7.84
CA GLY A 111 30.09 17.35 -8.52
C GLY A 111 30.60 16.17 -7.68
N THR A 112 30.88 15.04 -8.32
CA THR A 112 31.32 13.81 -7.62
C THR A 112 32.84 13.68 -7.54
N GLY A 113 33.59 14.36 -8.41
CA GLY A 113 35.06 14.37 -8.41
C GLY A 113 35.67 15.51 -7.58
N GLY A 114 35.03 16.68 -7.55
CA GLY A 114 35.49 17.83 -6.76
C GLY A 114 35.76 17.57 -5.27
N PRO A 115 34.92 16.78 -4.55
CA PRO A 115 35.16 16.43 -3.16
C PRO A 115 36.49 15.69 -2.92
N LEU A 116 36.94 14.88 -3.88
CA LEU A 116 38.22 14.16 -3.78
C LEU A 116 39.40 15.13 -3.86
N ILE A 117 39.29 16.18 -4.69
CA ILE A 117 40.31 17.22 -4.84
C ILE A 117 40.42 18.03 -3.53
N ASN A 118 39.28 18.42 -2.95
CA ASN A 118 39.23 19.10 -1.66
C ASN A 118 39.89 18.28 -0.54
N ALA A 119 39.67 16.97 -0.53
CA ALA A 119 40.21 16.06 0.47
C ALA A 119 41.58 15.47 0.09
N LYS A 120 42.19 15.87 -1.04
CA LYS A 120 43.39 15.24 -1.62
C LYS A 120 44.53 15.08 -0.61
N ALA A 121 44.82 16.12 0.17
CA ALA A 121 45.89 16.07 1.18
C ALA A 121 45.68 14.97 2.24
N LEU A 122 44.43 14.71 2.64
CA LEU A 122 44.10 13.63 3.57
C LEU A 122 44.16 12.29 2.83
N LEU A 123 43.47 12.17 1.70
CA LEU A 123 43.34 10.90 0.97
C LEU A 123 44.68 10.39 0.43
N ALA A 124 45.56 11.27 -0.05
CA ALA A 124 46.88 10.93 -0.56
C ALA A 124 47.92 10.65 0.53
N SER A 125 47.59 10.86 1.80
CA SER A 125 48.47 10.50 2.93
C SER A 125 48.45 9.00 3.28
N GLY A 126 47.55 8.23 2.66
CA GLY A 126 47.48 6.78 2.76
C GLY A 126 47.96 6.08 1.48
N ASP A 127 48.11 4.76 1.54
CA ASP A 127 48.51 3.92 0.41
C ASP A 127 47.38 3.77 -0.62
N ALA A 128 46.14 3.81 -0.15
CA ALA A 128 44.92 3.76 -0.94
C ALA A 128 43.79 4.50 -0.19
N PHE A 129 42.68 4.76 -0.87
CA PHE A 129 41.48 5.29 -0.23
C PHE A 129 40.18 4.65 -0.72
N LEU A 130 39.17 4.63 0.15
CA LEU A 130 37.82 4.14 -0.16
C LEU A 130 36.83 5.29 -0.32
N LEU A 131 36.09 5.30 -1.42
CA LEU A 131 34.94 6.19 -1.62
C LEU A 131 33.65 5.45 -1.31
N HIS A 132 32.77 6.09 -0.54
CA HIS A 132 31.41 5.64 -0.32
C HIS A 132 30.42 6.78 -0.57
N ASN A 133 29.41 6.55 -1.42
CA ASN A 133 28.32 7.50 -1.58
C ASN A 133 27.46 7.53 -0.30
N GLY A 134 27.24 8.72 0.26
CA GLY A 134 26.57 8.93 1.54
C GLY A 134 25.06 8.63 1.54
N ASP A 135 24.50 8.25 0.39
CA ASP A 135 23.12 7.86 0.21
C ASP A 135 22.90 6.36 -0.08
N ILE A 136 23.97 5.59 -0.13
CA ILE A 136 23.88 4.15 -0.38
C ILE A 136 23.75 3.39 0.94
N LEU A 137 22.71 2.56 1.03
CA LEU A 137 22.56 1.55 2.07
C LEU A 137 22.80 0.16 1.45
N ALA A 138 23.92 -0.48 1.79
CA ALA A 138 24.30 -1.74 1.16
C ALA A 138 25.06 -2.70 2.09
N GLY A 139 24.90 -4.00 1.85
CA GLY A 139 25.56 -5.10 2.55
C GLY A 139 26.97 -5.47 2.04
N ILE A 140 27.67 -4.54 1.38
CA ILE A 140 28.99 -4.79 0.75
C ILE A 140 30.06 -5.14 1.80
N ASP A 141 30.84 -6.20 1.59
CA ASP A 141 32.05 -6.45 2.39
C ASP A 141 33.19 -5.53 1.94
N LEU A 142 33.39 -4.44 2.69
CA LEU A 142 34.41 -3.43 2.38
C LEU A 142 35.84 -3.97 2.56
N SER A 143 36.06 -4.90 3.50
CA SER A 143 37.38 -5.51 3.71
C SER A 143 37.79 -6.35 2.50
N SER A 144 36.87 -7.12 1.94
CA SER A 144 37.11 -7.92 0.73
C SER A 144 37.31 -7.05 -0.51
N LEU A 145 36.56 -5.95 -0.65
CA LEU A 145 36.77 -4.97 -1.72
C LEU A 145 38.17 -4.36 -1.68
N LEU A 146 38.61 -3.91 -0.51
CA LEU A 146 39.94 -3.31 -0.32
C LEU A 146 41.06 -4.33 -0.56
N ARG A 147 40.92 -5.58 -0.08
CA ARG A 147 41.89 -6.64 -0.34
C ARG A 147 42.07 -6.86 -1.85
N LYS A 148 40.96 -7.04 -2.57
CA LYS A 148 41.00 -7.26 -4.02
C LYS A 148 41.59 -6.06 -4.77
N HIS A 149 41.35 -4.84 -4.27
CA HIS A 149 41.97 -3.64 -4.83
C HIS A 149 43.49 -3.69 -4.73
N LEU A 150 44.01 -3.91 -3.52
CA LEU A 150 45.46 -3.97 -3.25
C LEU A 150 46.14 -5.11 -4.03
N GLU A 151 45.51 -6.29 -4.10
CA GLU A 151 46.02 -7.43 -4.88
C GLU A 151 46.05 -7.17 -6.39
N SER A 152 45.11 -6.36 -6.89
CA SER A 152 44.97 -6.12 -8.33
C SER A 152 45.93 -5.09 -8.91
N GLY A 153 46.44 -4.17 -8.09
CA GLY A 153 47.23 -3.02 -8.53
C GLY A 153 46.49 -2.03 -9.45
N ALA A 154 45.16 -2.17 -9.60
CA ALA A 154 44.36 -1.27 -10.42
C ALA A 154 44.28 0.13 -9.78
N MET A 155 44.17 1.18 -10.59
CA MET A 155 43.94 2.53 -10.07
C MET A 155 42.62 2.63 -9.32
N VAL A 156 41.60 1.91 -9.78
CA VAL A 156 40.27 1.87 -9.17
C VAL A 156 39.70 0.47 -9.20
N THR A 157 39.10 0.04 -8.09
CA THR A 157 38.28 -1.16 -8.02
C THR A 157 36.85 -0.79 -7.62
N MET A 158 35.90 -0.99 -8.53
CA MET A 158 34.51 -0.55 -8.39
C MET A 158 33.60 -1.67 -7.92
N ALA A 159 32.81 -1.46 -6.88
CA ALA A 159 31.75 -2.41 -6.50
C ALA A 159 30.60 -2.34 -7.50
N LEU A 160 30.26 -3.47 -8.12
CA LEU A 160 29.24 -3.58 -9.16
C LEU A 160 28.21 -4.67 -8.80
N LEU A 161 26.94 -4.44 -9.12
CA LEU A 161 25.87 -5.42 -8.98
C LEU A 161 25.01 -5.49 -10.23
N ASP A 162 24.26 -6.58 -10.37
CA ASP A 162 23.13 -6.61 -11.31
C ASP A 162 22.00 -5.77 -10.71
N GLY A 163 21.71 -4.62 -11.32
CA GLY A 163 20.87 -3.58 -10.74
C GLY A 163 20.05 -2.82 -11.77
N PRO A 164 19.35 -1.76 -11.35
CA PRO A 164 18.35 -1.11 -12.21
C PRO A 164 18.92 -0.34 -13.40
N GLU A 165 20.20 0.04 -13.36
CA GLU A 165 20.79 0.88 -14.41
C GLU A 165 21.59 0.07 -15.44
N ASN A 166 22.41 -0.87 -14.97
CA ASN A 166 23.30 -1.72 -15.75
C ASN A 166 24.04 -0.96 -16.87
N ARG A 167 24.86 0.02 -16.48
CA ARG A 167 25.56 0.95 -17.39
C ARG A 167 27.09 0.91 -17.34
N VAL A 168 27.66 -0.02 -16.57
CA VAL A 168 29.11 -0.26 -16.52
C VAL A 168 29.41 -1.52 -17.31
N SER A 169 30.18 -1.39 -18.39
CA SER A 169 30.61 -2.50 -19.24
C SER A 169 31.85 -3.15 -18.65
N ILE A 170 31.81 -4.46 -18.43
CA ILE A 170 32.95 -5.24 -17.93
C ILE A 170 33.31 -6.41 -18.84
N SER A 171 34.60 -6.68 -18.97
CA SER A 171 35.12 -7.86 -19.66
C SER A 171 34.98 -9.14 -18.81
N PRO A 172 35.11 -10.34 -19.41
CA PRO A 172 35.08 -11.61 -18.66
C PRO A 172 36.14 -11.74 -17.55
N ASP A 173 37.28 -11.07 -17.69
CA ASP A 173 38.36 -11.02 -16.70
C ASP A 173 38.20 -9.87 -15.68
N GLY A 174 37.07 -9.14 -15.74
CA GLY A 174 36.66 -8.15 -14.76
C GLY A 174 37.31 -6.78 -14.92
N LEU A 175 37.79 -6.43 -16.12
CA LEU A 175 38.20 -5.06 -16.45
C LEU A 175 36.96 -4.23 -16.75
N VAL A 176 36.96 -2.97 -16.34
CA VAL A 176 35.91 -2.01 -16.74
C VAL A 176 36.31 -1.41 -18.09
N LEU A 177 35.46 -1.59 -19.09
CA LEU A 177 35.70 -1.19 -20.47
C LEU A 177 35.06 0.17 -20.80
N ASP A 178 33.85 0.41 -20.27
CA ASP A 178 33.07 1.62 -20.56
C ASP A 178 32.08 1.91 -19.42
N ILE A 179 31.68 3.17 -19.31
CA ILE A 179 30.67 3.67 -18.38
C ILE A 179 29.72 4.57 -19.16
N LEU A 180 28.40 4.28 -19.10
CA LEU A 180 27.35 4.95 -19.87
C LEU A 180 27.45 4.79 -21.40
N GLY A 181 28.31 3.91 -21.91
CA GLY A 181 28.51 3.71 -23.36
C GLY A 181 29.21 4.90 -24.03
N ARG A 182 30.07 5.62 -23.30
CA ARG A 182 30.70 6.86 -23.77
C ARG A 182 31.99 6.63 -24.55
N LEU A 183 32.62 5.47 -24.39
CA LEU A 183 33.81 5.08 -25.19
C LEU A 183 33.43 4.23 -26.40
N GLY A 184 32.20 3.71 -26.44
CA GLY A 184 31.70 2.88 -27.54
C GLY A 184 32.31 1.48 -27.57
N ASP A 185 32.95 1.05 -26.46
CA ASP A 185 33.55 -0.28 -26.36
C ASP A 185 32.46 -1.32 -26.02
N CYS A 186 31.90 -1.88 -27.09
CA CYS A 186 30.87 -2.91 -27.07
C CYS A 186 31.46 -4.27 -27.44
N SER A 187 32.36 -4.82 -26.61
CA SER A 187 32.75 -6.22 -26.80
C SER A 187 31.49 -7.12 -26.69
N GLU A 188 31.27 -8.03 -27.65
CA GLU A 188 30.10 -8.94 -27.66
C GLU A 188 30.01 -9.83 -26.39
N LYS A 189 31.10 -9.94 -25.64
CA LYS A 189 31.21 -10.71 -24.39
C LYS A 189 31.16 -9.84 -23.12
N ALA A 190 30.90 -8.54 -23.25
CA ALA A 190 30.84 -7.65 -22.10
C ALA A 190 29.55 -7.86 -21.30
N ARG A 191 29.66 -7.83 -19.98
CA ARG A 191 28.51 -7.80 -19.07
C ARG A 191 28.25 -6.38 -18.62
N LEU A 192 26.98 -5.97 -18.62
CA LEU A 192 26.54 -4.67 -18.11
C LEU A 192 26.09 -4.79 -16.65
N LEU A 193 26.63 -3.93 -15.78
CA LEU A 193 26.35 -3.90 -14.34
C LEU A 193 26.12 -2.48 -13.82
N THR A 194 25.47 -2.38 -12.67
CA THR A 194 25.19 -1.12 -11.97
C THR A 194 26.34 -0.80 -11.01
N TYR A 195 26.82 0.45 -11.00
CA TYR A 195 27.77 0.91 -10.01
C TYR A 195 27.10 1.03 -8.64
N ALA A 196 27.65 0.34 -7.63
CA ALA A 196 27.05 0.29 -6.31
C ALA A 196 27.26 1.58 -5.48
N GLY A 197 27.97 2.58 -6.01
CA GLY A 197 28.31 3.82 -5.29
C GLY A 197 29.46 3.67 -4.29
N VAL A 198 30.25 2.60 -4.40
CA VAL A 198 31.41 2.32 -3.54
C VAL A 198 32.59 1.86 -4.41
N ALA A 199 33.77 2.44 -4.21
CA ALA A 199 34.98 2.03 -4.92
C ALA A 199 36.25 2.28 -4.10
N ALA A 200 37.26 1.46 -4.31
CA ALA A 200 38.61 1.64 -3.75
C ALA A 200 39.54 2.25 -4.82
N PHE A 201 40.47 3.09 -4.40
CA PHE A 201 41.31 3.91 -5.27
C PHE A 201 42.77 3.90 -4.81
N SER A 202 43.67 3.82 -5.78
CA SER A 202 45.08 4.17 -5.60
C SER A 202 45.27 5.67 -5.67
N THR A 203 46.28 6.21 -4.98
CA THR A 203 46.61 7.65 -5.01
C THR A 203 47.03 8.14 -6.40
N SER A 204 47.52 7.26 -7.27
CA SER A 204 47.81 7.56 -8.68
C SER A 204 46.58 8.06 -9.45
N PHE A 205 45.36 7.73 -9.02
CA PHE A 205 44.13 8.20 -9.67
C PHE A 205 43.99 9.73 -9.66
N PHE A 206 44.64 10.44 -8.72
CA PHE A 206 44.61 11.90 -8.69
C PHE A 206 45.21 12.56 -9.94
N SER A 207 46.00 11.86 -10.77
CA SER A 207 46.51 12.40 -12.04
C SER A 207 45.41 12.60 -13.10
N HIS A 208 44.25 11.93 -12.93
CA HIS A 208 43.08 12.07 -13.79
C HIS A 208 42.07 13.10 -13.28
N LEU A 209 42.39 13.78 -12.17
CA LEU A 209 41.57 14.84 -11.60
C LEU A 209 42.29 16.19 -11.74
N PRO A 210 41.56 17.31 -11.87
CA PRO A 210 42.13 18.65 -11.83
C PRO A 210 42.92 18.93 -10.55
N ASP A 211 43.90 19.83 -10.62
CA ASP A 211 44.73 20.22 -9.48
C ASP A 211 44.01 21.12 -8.47
N LEU A 212 43.04 21.92 -8.93
CA LEU A 212 42.24 22.80 -8.10
C LEU A 212 40.81 22.28 -7.94
N PRO A 213 40.18 22.48 -6.77
CA PRO A 213 38.78 22.10 -6.57
C PRO A 213 37.87 22.84 -7.54
N VAL A 214 37.38 22.12 -8.53
CA VAL A 214 36.41 22.60 -9.51
C VAL A 214 35.28 21.61 -9.64
N LYS A 215 34.18 22.03 -10.26
CA LYS A 215 33.06 21.15 -10.53
C LYS A 215 33.51 20.05 -11.50
N THR A 216 33.59 18.81 -11.04
CA THR A 216 34.12 17.68 -11.81
C THR A 216 33.25 16.44 -11.64
N SER A 217 33.02 15.73 -12.75
CA SER A 217 32.37 14.43 -12.77
C SER A 217 33.41 13.31 -12.57
N LEU A 218 33.17 12.43 -11.62
CA LEU A 218 34.01 11.25 -11.42
C LEU A 218 33.94 10.29 -12.62
N ILE A 219 32.83 10.29 -13.37
CA ILE A 219 32.70 9.48 -14.60
C ILE A 219 33.73 9.93 -15.63
N ASP A 220 33.93 11.24 -15.83
CA ASP A 220 34.87 11.72 -16.84
C ASP A 220 36.32 11.35 -16.47
N ALA A 221 36.66 11.38 -15.18
CA ALA A 221 37.95 10.91 -14.67
C ALA A 221 38.14 9.39 -14.83
N PHE A 222 37.10 8.58 -14.58
CA PHE A 222 37.13 7.14 -14.86
C PHE A 222 37.38 6.84 -16.33
N LEU A 223 36.66 7.51 -17.23
CA LEU A 223 36.83 7.34 -18.67
C LEU A 223 38.24 7.74 -19.12
N SER A 224 38.77 8.86 -18.60
CA SER A 224 40.17 9.26 -18.83
C SER A 224 41.17 8.18 -18.40
N ALA A 225 40.98 7.57 -17.23
CA ALA A 225 41.85 6.50 -16.74
C ALA A 225 41.76 5.24 -17.62
N ILE A 226 40.55 4.82 -18.01
CA ILE A 226 40.33 3.68 -18.93
C ILE A 226 41.06 3.91 -20.26
N SER A 227 40.90 5.09 -20.86
CA SER A 227 41.52 5.40 -22.16
C SER A 227 43.04 5.51 -22.10
N SER A 228 43.59 5.96 -20.97
CA SER A 228 45.02 6.23 -20.83
C SER A 228 45.83 5.03 -20.35
N THR A 229 45.20 4.09 -19.62
CA THR A 229 45.89 2.95 -19.03
C THR A 229 45.00 1.71 -19.07
N PRO A 230 45.31 0.72 -19.93
CA PRO A 230 44.60 -0.56 -19.96
C PRO A 230 44.58 -1.21 -18.58
N GLY A 231 43.39 -1.61 -18.13
CA GLY A 231 43.21 -2.22 -16.80
C GLY A 231 43.25 -1.25 -15.62
N ALA A 232 43.21 0.08 -15.84
CA ALA A 232 43.14 1.07 -14.77
C ALA A 232 41.96 0.84 -13.81
N LEU A 233 40.81 0.39 -14.34
CA LEU A 233 39.61 0.11 -13.58
C LEU A 233 39.28 -1.39 -13.59
N ARG A 234 39.01 -1.95 -12.42
CA ARG A 234 38.56 -3.34 -12.23
C ARG A 234 37.24 -3.45 -11.48
N ALA A 235 36.50 -4.51 -11.75
CA ALA A 235 35.24 -4.82 -11.13
C ALA A 235 35.39 -5.69 -9.86
N PHE A 236 34.70 -5.28 -8.80
CA PHE A 236 34.34 -6.11 -7.66
C PHE A 236 32.84 -6.42 -7.77
N VAL A 237 32.51 -7.54 -8.41
CA VAL A 237 31.11 -7.96 -8.58
C VAL A 237 30.58 -8.49 -7.25
N LEU A 238 29.50 -7.89 -6.74
CA LEU A 238 28.85 -8.30 -5.51
C LEU A 238 28.17 -9.66 -5.66
N GLU A 239 28.13 -10.42 -4.57
CA GLU A 239 27.44 -11.71 -4.53
C GLU A 239 25.93 -11.53 -4.78
N PRO A 240 25.28 -12.43 -5.53
CA PRO A 240 23.84 -12.43 -5.69
C PRO A 240 23.12 -12.41 -4.33
N GLY A 241 22.13 -11.52 -4.20
CA GLY A 241 21.39 -11.34 -2.94
C GLY A 241 22.01 -10.34 -1.96
N THR A 242 23.17 -9.74 -2.27
CA THR A 242 23.69 -8.61 -1.49
C THR A 242 22.67 -7.47 -1.46
N TYR A 243 22.25 -7.07 -0.26
CA TYR A 243 21.30 -5.96 -0.10
C TYR A 243 21.90 -4.65 -0.62
N TRP A 244 21.13 -3.89 -1.41
CA TRP A 244 21.53 -2.60 -1.95
C TRP A 244 20.31 -1.68 -2.18
N ASN A 245 20.44 -0.42 -1.79
CA ASN A 245 19.41 0.62 -1.94
C ASN A 245 20.07 2.01 -1.97
N ASP A 246 19.76 2.84 -2.96
CA ASP A 246 20.33 4.20 -3.14
C ASP A 246 19.55 5.32 -2.43
N LEU A 247 18.51 4.95 -1.66
CA LEU A 247 17.66 5.84 -0.85
C LEU A 247 17.32 7.14 -1.59
N GLY A 248 16.98 7.02 -2.87
CA GLY A 248 16.78 8.16 -3.76
C GLY A 248 15.39 8.77 -3.72
N THR A 249 14.39 8.04 -3.22
CA THR A 249 12.95 8.38 -3.26
C THR A 249 12.22 7.91 -2.00
N ALA A 250 11.02 8.45 -1.77
CA ALA A 250 10.14 8.04 -0.67
C ALA A 250 9.90 6.53 -0.65
N GLU A 251 9.63 5.93 -1.81
CA GLU A 251 9.45 4.49 -1.96
C GLU A 251 10.70 3.71 -1.57
N GLN A 252 11.88 4.10 -2.04
CA GLN A 252 13.14 3.43 -1.71
C GLN A 252 13.45 3.51 -0.21
N TYR A 253 13.21 4.67 0.41
CA TYR A 253 13.35 4.87 1.85
C TYR A 253 12.36 4.02 2.66
N TRP A 254 11.10 3.96 2.23
CA TRP A 254 10.08 3.11 2.81
C TRP A 254 10.42 1.61 2.65
N ASN A 255 10.88 1.20 1.46
CA ASN A 255 11.27 -0.18 1.16
C ASN A 255 12.44 -0.63 2.04
N ALA A 256 13.38 0.27 2.36
CA ALA A 256 14.48 -0.05 3.26
C ALA A 256 14.01 -0.51 4.64
N HIS A 257 13.02 0.18 5.22
CA HIS A 257 12.42 -0.22 6.48
C HIS A 257 11.70 -1.56 6.37
N ARG A 258 10.89 -1.75 5.32
CA ARG A 258 10.22 -3.03 5.05
C ARG A 258 11.21 -4.19 4.98
N ASP A 259 12.25 -4.06 4.16
CA ASP A 259 13.18 -5.14 3.89
C ASP A 259 14.03 -5.48 5.12
N ILE A 260 14.35 -4.48 5.94
CA ILE A 260 15.08 -4.73 7.20
C ILE A 260 14.17 -5.35 8.26
N LEU A 261 12.97 -4.78 8.50
CA LEU A 261 12.10 -5.21 9.59
C LEU A 261 11.36 -6.53 9.31
N LEU A 262 10.93 -6.76 8.06
CA LEU A 262 10.17 -7.96 7.70
C LEU A 262 11.05 -9.08 7.13
N LYS A 263 12.11 -8.74 6.41
CA LYS A 263 12.95 -9.73 5.71
C LYS A 263 14.34 -9.90 6.29
N ASN A 264 14.71 -9.11 7.32
CA ASN A 264 16.04 -9.12 7.92
C ASN A 264 17.17 -8.99 6.88
N SER A 265 16.94 -8.22 5.81
CA SER A 265 17.83 -8.21 4.64
C SER A 265 19.17 -7.50 4.89
N LEU A 266 19.28 -6.69 5.94
CA LEU A 266 20.53 -6.02 6.32
C LEU A 266 20.60 -5.85 7.84
N LYS A 267 21.73 -6.23 8.44
CA LYS A 267 22.02 -5.95 9.86
C LYS A 267 22.60 -4.55 10.01
N LEU A 268 21.83 -3.65 10.64
CA LEU A 268 22.32 -2.31 10.98
C LEU A 268 23.03 -2.35 12.34
N GLY A 269 24.34 -2.11 12.34
CA GLY A 269 25.11 -2.03 13.59
C GLY A 269 24.60 -0.91 14.50
N GLY A 270 24.22 -1.24 15.74
CA GLY A 270 23.73 -0.28 16.74
C GLY A 270 22.20 -0.18 16.86
N ALA A 271 21.45 -0.82 15.97
CA ALA A 271 20.00 -0.94 16.12
C ALA A 271 19.63 -2.24 16.85
N SER A 272 18.88 -2.13 17.95
CA SER A 272 18.18 -3.27 18.56
C SER A 272 16.95 -3.58 17.74
N ILE A 273 17.13 -4.27 16.61
CA ILE A 273 16.02 -4.74 15.77
C ILE A 273 15.54 -6.08 16.35
N PRO A 274 14.26 -6.23 16.72
CA PRO A 274 13.75 -7.50 17.25
C PRO A 274 13.92 -8.63 16.22
N GLU A 275 14.30 -9.84 16.68
CA GLU A 275 14.55 -11.01 15.81
C GLU A 275 13.33 -11.43 14.95
N LYS A 276 12.12 -11.03 15.38
CA LYS A 276 10.88 -11.07 14.61
C LYS A 276 10.12 -9.79 14.91
N GLY A 277 10.31 -8.74 14.10
CA GLY A 277 9.84 -7.41 14.49
C GLY A 277 9.24 -6.63 13.34
N ALA A 278 8.04 -7.01 12.91
CA ALA A 278 7.16 -6.10 12.16
C ALA A 278 7.06 -4.72 12.83
N LEU A 279 7.21 -4.64 14.15
CA LEU A 279 7.26 -3.40 14.92
C LEU A 279 8.69 -3.10 15.44
N LEU A 280 9.20 -1.91 15.15
CA LEU A 280 10.32 -1.29 15.86
C LEU A 280 9.78 -0.19 16.79
N CYS A 281 9.84 -0.44 18.09
CA CYS A 281 9.40 0.51 19.13
C CYS A 281 10.52 0.72 20.15
N PRO A 282 11.35 1.78 20.00
CA PRO A 282 12.43 2.08 20.92
C PRO A 282 11.92 2.75 22.20
N GLU A 283 12.79 2.82 23.22
CA GLU A 283 12.53 3.63 24.41
C GLU A 283 12.25 5.09 24.02
N GLY A 284 11.25 5.70 24.65
CA GLY A 284 10.80 7.06 24.38
C GLY A 284 9.75 7.20 23.26
N ALA A 285 9.44 6.14 22.49
CA ALA A 285 8.25 6.12 21.65
C ALA A 285 7.02 5.79 22.51
N LYS A 286 5.91 6.51 22.30
CA LYS A 286 4.62 6.24 22.98
C LYS A 286 3.68 5.54 22.02
N LEU A 287 3.21 4.34 22.39
CA LEU A 287 2.25 3.55 21.63
C LEU A 287 1.11 3.16 22.56
N ASP A 288 -0.11 3.57 22.22
CA ASP A 288 -1.30 3.14 22.95
C ASP A 288 -1.56 1.63 22.72
N PRO A 289 -1.89 0.85 23.77
CA PRO A 289 -2.13 -0.59 23.64
C PRO A 289 -3.31 -0.98 22.73
N SER A 290 -4.27 -0.07 22.53
CA SER A 290 -5.43 -0.30 21.66
C SER A 290 -5.16 0.00 20.18
N ALA A 291 -3.96 0.49 19.84
CA ALA A 291 -3.60 0.75 18.46
C ALA A 291 -3.44 -0.55 17.66
N HIS A 292 -4.02 -0.57 16.46
CA HIS A 292 -3.94 -1.69 15.53
C HIS A 292 -2.74 -1.49 14.61
N LEU A 293 -1.84 -2.47 14.57
CA LEU A 293 -0.63 -2.42 13.77
C LEU A 293 -0.62 -3.56 12.77
N SER A 294 -0.33 -3.25 11.51
CA SER A 294 -0.22 -4.24 10.43
C SER A 294 0.96 -3.94 9.50
N GLY A 295 1.46 -4.99 8.82
CA GLY A 295 2.67 -4.86 8.02
C GLY A 295 3.87 -4.48 8.89
N PHE A 296 4.73 -3.55 8.44
CA PHE A 296 5.80 -3.01 9.29
C PHE A 296 5.45 -1.66 9.92
N VAL A 297 5.92 -1.38 11.13
CA VAL A 297 5.79 -0.09 11.79
C VAL A 297 7.11 0.27 12.45
N SER A 298 7.70 1.38 12.05
CA SER A 298 8.94 1.89 12.63
C SER A 298 8.65 3.17 13.40
N LEU A 299 8.73 3.13 14.72
CA LEU A 299 8.54 4.27 15.60
C LEU A 299 9.91 4.84 16.01
N ALA A 300 10.04 6.16 16.00
CA ALA A 300 11.22 6.85 16.49
C ALA A 300 11.01 7.36 17.94
N PRO A 301 12.10 7.60 18.70
CA PRO A 301 11.98 8.20 20.02
C PRO A 301 11.26 9.55 19.97
N GLY A 302 10.37 9.80 20.94
CA GLY A 302 9.60 11.04 21.04
C GLY A 302 8.40 11.14 20.12
N CYS A 303 8.03 10.09 19.38
CA CYS A 303 6.74 10.04 18.68
C CYS A 303 5.62 9.50 19.58
N SER A 304 4.36 9.73 19.18
CA SER A 304 3.19 9.16 19.86
C SER A 304 2.13 8.61 18.89
N VAL A 305 1.58 7.45 19.23
CA VAL A 305 0.41 6.84 18.59
C VAL A 305 -0.75 6.79 19.58
N GLY A 306 -1.85 7.45 19.24
CA GLY A 306 -3.04 7.54 20.10
C GLY A 306 -3.93 6.30 20.09
N GLU A 307 -4.90 6.30 21.01
CA GLU A 307 -5.90 5.25 21.22
C GLU A 307 -6.62 4.86 19.92
N GLY A 308 -6.73 3.55 19.67
CA GLY A 308 -7.49 2.99 18.55
C GLY A 308 -6.98 3.37 17.15
N ALA A 309 -5.80 4.00 17.03
CA ALA A 309 -5.20 4.30 15.74
C ALA A 309 -4.90 3.01 14.95
N ASP A 310 -5.02 3.05 13.64
CA ASP A 310 -4.71 1.93 12.75
C ASP A 310 -3.56 2.31 11.81
N ILE A 311 -2.42 1.64 11.99
CA ILE A 311 -1.16 1.96 11.33
C ILE A 311 -0.69 0.74 10.54
N CYS A 312 -0.48 0.95 9.25
CA CYS A 312 -0.01 -0.08 8.33
C CYS A 312 1.22 0.40 7.55
N ASN A 313 2.32 -0.35 7.59
CA ASN A 313 3.52 -0.03 6.81
C ASN A 313 3.98 1.44 6.92
N CYS A 314 4.22 1.92 8.14
CA CYS A 314 4.56 3.32 8.38
C CYS A 314 5.94 3.50 9.03
N VAL A 315 6.57 4.65 8.73
CA VAL A 315 7.76 5.14 9.42
C VAL A 315 7.38 6.43 10.14
N VAL A 316 7.39 6.42 11.47
CA VAL A 316 6.98 7.53 12.33
C VAL A 316 8.24 8.17 12.92
N LEU A 317 8.55 9.38 12.47
CA LEU A 317 9.76 10.11 12.78
C LEU A 317 9.69 10.81 14.15
N PRO A 318 10.82 11.30 14.70
CA PRO A 318 10.83 12.00 15.98
C PRO A 318 9.85 13.18 16.00
N GLY A 319 9.09 13.30 17.10
CA GLY A 319 8.11 14.37 17.28
C GLY A 319 6.84 14.24 16.43
N ALA A 320 6.66 13.14 15.68
CA ALA A 320 5.41 12.86 14.99
C ALA A 320 4.31 12.40 15.97
N HIS A 321 3.09 12.87 15.72
CA HIS A 321 1.92 12.53 16.54
C HIS A 321 0.82 11.96 15.63
N ILE A 322 0.40 10.73 15.89
CA ILE A 322 -0.75 10.10 15.25
C ILE A 322 -1.92 10.17 16.22
N ALA A 323 -3.00 10.82 15.79
CA ALA A 323 -4.17 11.06 16.62
C ALA A 323 -4.94 9.76 16.92
N ALA A 324 -5.77 9.80 17.97
CA ALA A 324 -6.65 8.68 18.30
C ALA A 324 -7.61 8.37 17.14
N GLY A 325 -7.76 7.08 16.81
CA GLY A 325 -8.60 6.58 15.73
C GLY A 325 -8.16 6.96 14.31
N ASP A 326 -6.98 7.56 14.14
CA ASP A 326 -6.44 7.92 12.81
C ASP A 326 -6.00 6.67 12.05
N TYR A 327 -6.23 6.66 10.74
CA TYR A 327 -5.78 5.58 9.84
C TYR A 327 -4.61 6.06 9.00
N ARG A 328 -3.47 5.37 9.09
CA ARG A 328 -2.24 5.72 8.38
C ARG A 328 -1.64 4.51 7.71
N CYS A 329 -1.47 4.59 6.39
CA CYS A 329 -0.99 3.45 5.61
C CYS A 329 0.00 3.88 4.53
N ASN A 330 1.14 3.17 4.47
CA ASN A 330 2.21 3.39 3.49
C ASN A 330 2.84 4.80 3.53
N GLU A 331 2.96 5.39 4.72
CA GLU A 331 3.43 6.77 4.92
C GLU A 331 4.72 6.86 5.75
N VAL A 332 5.52 7.88 5.44
CA VAL A 332 6.55 8.42 6.32
C VAL A 332 5.97 9.66 7.00
N ILE A 333 5.96 9.70 8.33
CA ILE A 333 5.20 10.66 9.13
C ILE A 333 6.17 11.48 9.98
N GLY A 334 6.25 12.79 9.72
CA GLY A 334 7.00 13.76 10.51
C GLY A 334 6.11 14.53 11.49
N ALA A 335 6.72 15.46 12.23
CA ALA A 335 6.01 16.32 13.18
C ALA A 335 4.96 17.22 12.50
N ASP A 336 5.31 17.77 11.34
CA ASP A 336 4.53 18.77 10.58
C ASP A 336 4.24 18.33 9.14
N PHE A 337 4.64 17.12 8.74
CA PHE A 337 4.48 16.62 7.38
C PHE A 337 4.16 15.12 7.34
N SER A 338 3.68 14.66 6.19
CA SER A 338 3.65 13.25 5.85
C SER A 338 3.96 13.06 4.37
N MET A 339 4.62 11.97 4.04
CA MET A 339 4.99 11.62 2.67
C MET A 339 4.55 10.19 2.39
N HIS A 340 3.62 10.03 1.45
CA HIS A 340 3.19 8.71 1.01
C HIS A 340 4.29 8.04 0.15
N ARG A 341 4.49 6.73 0.26
CA ARG A 341 5.54 6.01 -0.50
C ARG A 341 5.42 6.23 -2.02
N ASP A 342 4.19 6.26 -2.53
CA ASP A 342 3.87 6.38 -3.95
C ASP A 342 3.87 7.84 -4.43
N HIS A 343 4.21 8.82 -3.58
CA HIS A 343 4.06 10.25 -3.87
C HIS A 343 4.63 10.61 -5.25
N ARG A 344 5.88 10.23 -5.54
CA ARG A 344 6.53 10.52 -6.83
C ARG A 344 5.77 9.95 -8.03
N ARG A 345 5.25 8.73 -7.93
CA ARG A 345 4.47 8.09 -8.99
C ARG A 345 3.17 8.85 -9.20
N LEU A 346 2.47 9.17 -8.11
CA LEU A 346 1.17 9.83 -8.15
C LEU A 346 1.28 11.26 -8.72
N VAL A 347 2.28 12.05 -8.32
CA VAL A 347 2.45 13.42 -8.83
C VAL A 347 2.76 13.52 -10.32
N GLN A 348 3.19 12.42 -10.95
CA GLN A 348 3.49 12.34 -12.37
C GLN A 348 2.28 11.94 -13.22
N MET A 349 1.17 11.55 -12.61
CA MET A 349 -0.03 11.11 -13.33
C MET A 349 -0.73 12.31 -13.98
N ARG A 350 -1.10 12.17 -15.25
CA ARG A 350 -1.81 13.20 -16.01
C ARG A 350 -3.19 13.50 -15.43
N VAL A 351 -3.84 12.49 -14.82
CA VAL A 351 -5.12 12.70 -14.12
C VAL A 351 -5.02 13.71 -12.96
N LEU A 352 -3.81 13.99 -12.45
CA LEU A 352 -3.53 14.92 -11.36
C LEU A 352 -2.77 16.18 -11.81
N GLY A 353 -2.65 16.44 -13.12
CA GLY A 353 -1.77 17.50 -13.65
C GLY A 353 -2.09 18.94 -13.22
N ASP A 354 -3.26 19.19 -12.65
CA ASP A 354 -3.75 20.48 -12.15
C ASP A 354 -3.70 20.61 -10.61
N ILE A 355 -3.11 19.63 -9.91
CA ILE A 355 -2.97 19.66 -8.44
C ILE A 355 -1.78 20.50 -7.99
N ASP A 356 -1.99 21.39 -7.01
CA ASP A 356 -0.92 22.11 -6.31
C ASP A 356 -0.30 21.23 -5.22
N TRP A 357 0.75 20.49 -5.58
CA TRP A 357 1.42 19.52 -4.71
C TRP A 357 2.06 20.08 -3.44
N PRO A 358 2.72 21.26 -3.45
CA PRO A 358 3.18 21.91 -2.22
C PRO A 358 2.10 22.07 -1.13
N GLN A 359 0.82 22.10 -1.51
CA GLN A 359 -0.31 22.30 -0.61
C GLN A 359 -1.25 21.09 -0.52
N THR A 360 -0.87 19.96 -1.12
CA THR A 360 -1.71 18.77 -1.21
C THR A 360 -1.04 17.57 -0.55
N ARG A 361 -1.75 16.97 0.41
CA ARG A 361 -1.32 15.77 1.11
C ARG A 361 -2.04 14.54 0.55
N ILE A 362 -1.31 13.43 0.43
CA ILE A 362 -1.83 12.14 0.01
C ILE A 362 -1.91 11.21 1.23
N SER A 363 -3.03 10.51 1.39
CA SER A 363 -3.19 9.42 2.36
C SER A 363 -3.95 8.26 1.74
N SER A 364 -3.62 7.02 2.10
CA SER A 364 -4.38 5.84 1.68
C SER A 364 -5.72 5.75 2.44
N LEU A 365 -6.77 5.23 1.80
CA LEU A 365 -7.99 4.81 2.49
C LEU A 365 -7.92 3.31 2.80
N VAL A 366 -8.72 2.87 3.78
CA VAL A 366 -8.83 1.46 4.17
C VAL A 366 -9.33 0.62 2.98
N GLU A 367 -8.55 -0.37 2.55
CA GLU A 367 -8.90 -1.24 1.42
C GLU A 367 -9.94 -2.31 1.82
N GLN A 368 -11.09 -2.34 1.13
CA GLN A 368 -12.16 -3.31 1.37
C GLN A 368 -12.31 -4.31 0.22
N GLY A 369 -11.38 -5.27 0.11
CA GLY A 369 -11.63 -6.44 -0.72
C GLY A 369 -11.14 -6.38 -2.18
N SER A 370 -11.10 -5.19 -2.80
CA SER A 370 -10.71 -4.95 -4.21
C SER A 370 -9.19 -4.86 -4.43
N ASP A 371 -8.74 -5.09 -5.67
CA ASP A 371 -7.36 -4.84 -6.12
C ASP A 371 -7.11 -3.34 -6.44
N ARG A 372 -8.16 -2.50 -6.35
CA ARG A 372 -8.12 -1.04 -6.54
C ARG A 372 -7.60 -0.35 -5.28
N ARG A 373 -6.74 0.65 -5.48
CA ARG A 373 -6.22 1.50 -4.40
C ARG A 373 -6.93 2.84 -4.42
N PHE A 374 -7.29 3.31 -3.23
CA PHE A 374 -7.95 4.60 -3.04
C PHE A 374 -7.05 5.52 -2.22
N TYR A 375 -6.81 6.71 -2.74
CA TYR A 375 -6.02 7.76 -2.10
C TYR A 375 -6.89 8.98 -1.87
N ARG A 376 -6.83 9.57 -0.68
CA ARG A 376 -7.42 10.87 -0.39
C ARG A 376 -6.38 11.95 -0.62
N LEU A 377 -6.73 12.92 -1.45
CA LEU A 377 -5.95 14.12 -1.73
C LEU A 377 -6.53 15.25 -0.88
N LYS A 378 -5.86 15.62 0.22
CA LYS A 378 -6.27 16.73 1.09
C LYS A 378 -5.56 17.99 0.63
N MET A 379 -6.31 18.94 0.09
CA MET A 379 -5.82 20.22 -0.45
C MET A 379 -5.94 21.33 0.59
N LYS A 380 -5.33 22.49 0.33
CA LYS A 380 -5.50 23.68 1.17
C LYS A 380 -6.97 24.11 1.26
N GLY A 381 -7.35 24.63 2.42
CA GLY A 381 -8.73 25.09 2.68
C GLY A 381 -9.69 23.96 3.08
N GLY A 382 -9.19 22.75 3.31
CA GLY A 382 -10.00 21.62 3.79
C GLY A 382 -10.73 20.86 2.68
N ARG A 383 -10.59 21.27 1.41
CA ARG A 383 -11.12 20.52 0.27
C ARG A 383 -10.36 19.19 0.14
N SER A 384 -11.11 18.12 -0.14
CA SER A 384 -10.53 16.82 -0.45
C SER A 384 -11.17 16.17 -1.66
N GLU A 385 -10.39 15.30 -2.30
CA GLU A 385 -10.79 14.49 -3.45
C GLU A 385 -10.27 13.07 -3.29
N ILE A 386 -10.89 12.11 -3.98
CA ILE A 386 -10.45 10.72 -4.01
C ILE A 386 -9.82 10.42 -5.36
N LEU A 387 -8.66 9.79 -5.33
CA LEU A 387 -8.00 9.17 -6.46
C LEU A 387 -8.12 7.65 -6.34
N LEU A 388 -8.83 7.04 -7.26
CA LEU A 388 -8.83 5.59 -7.49
C LEU A 388 -7.73 5.28 -8.50
N VAL A 389 -6.85 4.33 -8.16
CA VAL A 389 -5.88 3.75 -9.10
C VAL A 389 -6.09 2.25 -9.17
N SER A 390 -6.31 1.74 -10.37
CA SER A 390 -6.48 0.31 -10.65
C SER A 390 -5.32 -0.24 -11.48
N ASN A 391 -5.43 -1.48 -11.91
CA ASN A 391 -4.48 -2.13 -12.81
C ASN A 391 -5.15 -2.46 -14.17
N GLU A 392 -4.33 -2.83 -15.14
CA GLU A 392 -4.78 -3.12 -16.51
C GLU A 392 -5.73 -4.32 -16.64
N THR A 393 -5.72 -5.20 -15.64
CA THR A 393 -6.54 -6.42 -15.61
C THR A 393 -7.93 -6.20 -14.99
N ASP A 394 -8.22 -5.01 -14.47
CA ASP A 394 -9.52 -4.67 -13.89
C ASP A 394 -10.59 -4.50 -14.98
N ALA A 395 -11.27 -5.60 -15.27
CA ALA A 395 -12.33 -5.67 -16.27
C ALA A 395 -13.53 -4.73 -15.99
N ASP A 396 -13.66 -4.21 -14.77
CA ASP A 396 -14.74 -3.31 -14.36
C ASP A 396 -14.30 -1.84 -14.28
N PHE A 397 -13.01 -1.51 -14.47
CA PHE A 397 -12.54 -0.11 -14.48
C PHE A 397 -13.28 0.75 -15.51
N GLY A 398 -13.39 0.26 -16.75
CA GLY A 398 -14.11 0.98 -17.80
C GLY A 398 -15.58 1.24 -17.47
N ARG A 399 -16.23 0.30 -16.75
CA ARG A 399 -17.62 0.44 -16.30
C ARG A 399 -17.74 1.42 -15.15
N PHE A 400 -16.79 1.40 -14.21
CA PHE A 400 -16.76 2.36 -13.13
C PHE A 400 -16.77 3.81 -13.67
N VAL A 401 -15.93 4.09 -14.68
CA VAL A 401 -15.90 5.41 -15.33
C VAL A 401 -17.22 5.71 -16.04
N GLN A 402 -17.67 4.80 -16.92
CA GLN A 402 -18.88 5.00 -17.74
C GLN A 402 -20.15 5.20 -16.88
N LEU A 403 -20.37 4.33 -15.89
CA LEU A 403 -21.52 4.41 -15.01
C LEU A 403 -21.43 5.60 -14.06
N GLY A 404 -20.23 5.93 -13.56
CA GLY A 404 -20.05 7.08 -12.68
C GLY A 404 -20.34 8.41 -13.39
N GLU A 405 -19.87 8.57 -14.63
CA GLU A 405 -20.18 9.73 -15.47
C GLU A 405 -21.67 9.78 -15.80
N PHE A 406 -22.27 8.65 -16.18
CA PHE A 406 -23.69 8.55 -16.50
C PHE A 406 -24.57 8.90 -15.29
N PHE A 407 -24.32 8.31 -14.12
CA PHE A 407 -25.08 8.56 -12.90
C PHE A 407 -24.95 10.01 -12.43
N ALA A 408 -23.74 10.58 -12.46
CA ALA A 408 -23.51 11.97 -12.11
C ALA A 408 -24.22 12.94 -13.08
N ALA A 409 -24.18 12.68 -14.38
CA ALA A 409 -24.84 13.52 -15.40
C ALA A 409 -26.37 13.56 -15.24
N HIS A 410 -26.95 12.50 -14.66
CA HIS A 410 -28.39 12.38 -14.41
C HIS A 410 -28.79 12.75 -12.97
N GLY A 411 -27.87 13.32 -12.18
CA GLY A 411 -28.16 13.78 -10.81
C GLY A 411 -28.42 12.65 -9.81
N LEU A 412 -27.97 11.42 -10.10
CA LEU A 412 -28.08 10.30 -9.18
C LEU A 412 -27.06 10.43 -8.04
N PRO A 413 -27.31 9.84 -6.86
CA PRO A 413 -26.52 10.05 -5.64
C PRO A 413 -25.12 9.40 -5.62
N THR A 414 -24.37 9.41 -6.72
CA THR A 414 -22.99 8.88 -6.80
C THR A 414 -21.94 10.01 -6.74
N PRO A 415 -20.67 9.72 -6.41
CA PRO A 415 -19.58 10.70 -6.48
C PRO A 415 -19.47 11.34 -7.87
N LYS A 416 -19.24 12.64 -7.92
CA LYS A 416 -18.87 13.31 -9.17
C LYS A 416 -17.46 12.88 -9.61
N ILE A 417 -17.33 12.40 -10.84
CA ILE A 417 -16.03 12.20 -11.48
C ILE A 417 -15.53 13.54 -12.03
N PHE A 418 -14.35 13.97 -11.60
CA PHE A 418 -13.70 15.17 -12.12
C PHE A 418 -12.83 14.88 -13.33
N ARG A 419 -12.12 13.74 -13.32
CA ARG A 419 -11.21 13.33 -14.39
C ARG A 419 -10.98 11.83 -14.36
N ALA A 420 -10.84 11.21 -15.52
CA ALA A 420 -10.45 9.81 -15.65
C ALA A 420 -9.39 9.67 -16.76
N SER A 421 -8.45 8.74 -16.59
CA SER A 421 -7.54 8.30 -17.65
C SER A 421 -7.61 6.79 -17.75
N ARG A 422 -7.94 6.32 -18.96
CA ARG A 422 -7.97 4.89 -19.28
C ARG A 422 -6.56 4.33 -19.46
N GLU A 423 -5.60 5.15 -19.91
CA GLU A 423 -4.20 4.71 -20.02
C GLU A 423 -3.53 4.56 -18.65
N GLU A 424 -3.88 5.43 -17.69
CA GLU A 424 -3.31 5.41 -16.33
C GLU A 424 -4.13 4.54 -15.36
N TYR A 425 -5.24 3.96 -15.82
CA TYR A 425 -6.23 3.22 -15.00
C TYR A 425 -6.59 3.99 -13.72
N ALA A 426 -6.87 5.28 -13.85
CA ALA A 426 -7.05 6.18 -12.72
C ALA A 426 -8.26 7.11 -12.86
N VAL A 427 -8.93 7.36 -11.73
CA VAL A 427 -10.10 8.24 -11.64
C VAL A 427 -9.95 9.19 -10.46
N ARG A 428 -10.08 10.49 -10.71
CA ARG A 428 -10.19 11.54 -9.69
C ARG A 428 -11.65 11.95 -9.52
N MET A 429 -12.16 11.88 -8.30
CA MET A 429 -13.56 12.07 -7.98
C MET A 429 -13.79 12.76 -6.64
N GLU A 430 -15.03 13.16 -6.39
CA GLU A 430 -15.52 13.75 -5.14
C GLU A 430 -15.21 12.86 -3.93
N ASP A 431 -14.80 13.49 -2.83
CA ASP A 431 -14.62 12.84 -1.54
C ASP A 431 -15.89 12.94 -0.69
N LEU A 432 -16.56 11.81 -0.52
CA LEU A 432 -17.78 11.70 0.28
C LEU A 432 -17.51 11.55 1.78
N GLY A 433 -16.25 11.59 2.21
CA GLY A 433 -15.85 11.40 3.60
C GLY A 433 -15.84 9.94 4.04
N ASP A 434 -15.83 9.70 5.35
CA ASP A 434 -15.68 8.36 5.95
C ASP A 434 -16.95 7.87 6.68
N ALA A 435 -18.05 8.62 6.57
CA ALA A 435 -19.28 8.40 7.32
C ALA A 435 -20.19 7.37 6.63
N THR A 436 -19.69 6.13 6.50
CA THR A 436 -20.51 5.01 6.04
C THR A 436 -21.60 4.71 7.07
N ILE A 437 -22.77 4.22 6.63
CA ILE A 437 -23.87 3.86 7.54
C ILE A 437 -23.40 2.81 8.55
N CYS A 438 -22.61 1.83 8.10
CA CYS A 438 -21.99 0.83 8.98
C CYS A 438 -21.18 1.48 10.12
N ARG A 439 -20.38 2.51 9.83
CA ARG A 439 -19.55 3.21 10.83
C ARG A 439 -20.37 4.14 11.73
N ILE A 440 -21.45 4.72 11.22
CA ILE A 440 -22.37 5.53 12.03
C ILE A 440 -23.06 4.63 13.06
N LEU A 441 -23.60 3.50 12.63
CA LEU A 441 -24.28 2.56 13.53
C LEU A 441 -23.34 1.93 14.56
N SER A 442 -22.08 1.65 14.18
CA SER A 442 -21.10 1.09 15.13
C SER A 442 -20.75 2.05 16.28
N LYS A 443 -20.99 3.35 16.12
CA LYS A 443 -20.79 4.35 17.18
C LYS A 443 -21.98 4.45 18.15
N GLY A 444 -23.08 3.78 17.85
CA GLY A 444 -24.32 3.84 18.63
C GLY A 444 -25.13 5.10 18.31
N ILE A 445 -26.33 4.90 17.75
CA ILE A 445 -27.38 5.93 17.60
C ILE A 445 -28.69 5.37 18.14
N SER A 446 -29.66 6.24 18.45
CA SER A 446 -30.95 5.78 18.97
C SER A 446 -31.76 4.98 17.91
N PRO A 447 -32.69 4.11 18.35
CA PRO A 447 -33.60 3.43 17.43
C PRO A 447 -34.39 4.38 16.51
N ASP A 448 -34.84 5.52 17.02
CA ASP A 448 -35.58 6.53 16.25
C ASP A 448 -34.70 7.21 15.18
N GLU A 449 -33.44 7.52 15.51
CA GLU A 449 -32.48 8.04 14.53
C GLU A 449 -32.14 6.99 13.47
N THR A 450 -32.00 5.72 13.87
CA THR A 450 -31.79 4.61 12.94
C THR A 450 -32.96 4.48 11.97
N LEU A 451 -34.19 4.55 12.47
CA LEU A 451 -35.39 4.48 11.64
C LEU A 451 -35.44 5.61 10.60
N LYS A 452 -35.26 6.86 11.04
CA LYS A 452 -35.23 8.03 10.15
C LYS A 452 -34.13 7.96 9.11
N LEU A 453 -32.95 7.45 9.51
CA LEU A 453 -31.82 7.27 8.61
C LEU A 453 -32.14 6.22 7.53
N TYR A 454 -32.70 5.07 7.91
CA TYR A 454 -33.07 4.02 6.95
C TYR A 454 -34.23 4.40 6.04
N GLU A 455 -35.21 5.15 6.53
CA GLU A 455 -36.25 5.73 5.67
C GLU A 455 -35.63 6.66 4.62
N LYS A 456 -34.70 7.53 5.03
CA LYS A 456 -33.98 8.41 4.11
C LYS A 456 -33.14 7.65 3.07
N ILE A 457 -32.50 6.54 3.47
CA ILE A 457 -31.75 5.67 2.55
C ILE A 457 -32.70 5.01 1.54
N ALA A 458 -33.85 4.51 1.99
CA ALA A 458 -34.84 3.88 1.11
C ALA A 458 -35.39 4.88 0.07
N LEU A 459 -35.64 6.13 0.45
CA LEU A 459 -36.04 7.18 -0.48
C LEU A 459 -34.92 7.54 -1.48
N ALA A 460 -33.67 7.59 -1.03
CA ALA A 460 -32.53 7.81 -1.92
C ALA A 460 -32.33 6.64 -2.91
N LEU A 461 -32.58 5.40 -2.47
CA LEU A 461 -32.59 4.22 -3.33
C LEU A 461 -33.68 4.33 -4.41
N LEU A 462 -34.90 4.74 -4.04
CA LEU A 462 -35.97 4.95 -5.01
C LEU A 462 -35.64 6.04 -6.03
N HIS A 463 -35.01 7.13 -5.60
CA HIS A 463 -34.52 8.15 -6.51
C HIS A 463 -33.49 7.57 -7.49
N PHE A 464 -32.53 6.78 -7.00
CA PHE A 464 -31.54 6.11 -7.85
C PHE A 464 -32.20 5.13 -8.84
N GLN A 465 -33.10 4.27 -8.38
CA GLN A 465 -33.76 3.28 -9.22
C GLN A 465 -34.70 3.92 -10.24
N SER A 466 -35.55 4.85 -9.83
CA SER A 466 -36.49 5.54 -10.74
C SER A 466 -35.77 6.42 -11.74
N GLY A 467 -34.87 7.27 -11.25
CA GLY A 467 -34.07 8.18 -12.08
C GLY A 467 -33.17 7.41 -13.04
N GLY A 468 -32.43 6.42 -12.54
CA GLY A 468 -31.56 5.57 -13.34
C GLY A 468 -32.32 4.77 -14.40
N THR A 469 -33.46 4.16 -14.04
CA THR A 469 -34.29 3.43 -15.01
C THR A 469 -34.84 4.37 -16.09
N CYS A 470 -35.29 5.56 -15.72
CA CYS A 470 -35.77 6.56 -16.69
C CYS A 470 -34.65 7.03 -17.62
N ALA A 471 -33.46 7.29 -17.07
CA ALA A 471 -32.28 7.71 -17.83
C ALA A 471 -31.83 6.62 -18.81
N LEU A 472 -31.73 5.36 -18.38
CA LEU A 472 -31.30 4.23 -19.21
C LEU A 472 -32.28 3.93 -20.36
N LYS A 473 -33.57 4.21 -20.17
CA LYS A 473 -34.56 4.13 -21.26
C LYS A 473 -34.33 5.19 -22.35
N LYS A 474 -33.78 6.35 -21.98
CA LYS A 474 -33.50 7.46 -22.90
C LYS A 474 -32.11 7.34 -23.53
N ASP A 475 -31.16 6.78 -22.79
CA ASP A 475 -29.77 6.61 -23.20
C ASP A 475 -29.32 5.15 -22.97
N ALA A 476 -29.55 4.32 -23.99
CA ALA A 476 -29.12 2.93 -24.00
C ALA A 476 -27.59 2.78 -24.15
N ALA A 477 -26.86 3.85 -24.49
CA ALA A 477 -25.41 3.81 -24.73
C ALA A 477 -24.61 3.69 -23.42
N ALA A 478 -25.25 3.83 -22.26
CA ALA A 478 -24.64 3.61 -20.95
C ALA A 478 -24.15 2.17 -20.72
N GLY A 479 -24.57 1.19 -21.54
CA GLY A 479 -23.99 -0.16 -21.55
C GLY A 479 -24.18 -0.93 -20.23
N ILE A 480 -25.20 -0.59 -19.45
CA ILE A 480 -25.50 -1.26 -18.18
C ILE A 480 -25.83 -2.74 -18.42
N ARG A 481 -25.34 -3.62 -17.55
CA ARG A 481 -25.55 -5.06 -17.67
C ARG A 481 -26.96 -5.44 -17.19
N LEU A 482 -27.46 -6.54 -17.72
CA LEU A 482 -28.66 -7.18 -17.19
C LEU A 482 -28.29 -8.07 -16.00
N PHE A 483 -29.21 -8.18 -15.06
CA PHE A 483 -29.22 -9.20 -14.02
C PHE A 483 -30.20 -10.29 -14.46
N ASP A 484 -29.80 -10.97 -15.53
CA ASP A 484 -30.60 -11.97 -16.21
C ASP A 484 -30.63 -13.31 -15.46
N TYR A 485 -31.35 -14.27 -16.04
CA TYR A 485 -31.47 -15.61 -15.50
C TYR A 485 -30.10 -16.27 -15.27
N ASP A 486 -29.18 -16.17 -16.23
CA ASP A 486 -27.86 -16.80 -16.14
C ASP A 486 -27.03 -16.20 -15.00
N TYR A 487 -27.14 -14.89 -14.77
CA TYR A 487 -26.46 -14.24 -13.65
C TYR A 487 -27.07 -14.61 -12.30
N LEU A 488 -28.40 -14.70 -12.21
CA LEU A 488 -29.09 -15.21 -11.01
C LEU A 488 -28.69 -16.66 -10.71
N ARG A 489 -28.58 -17.50 -11.74
CA ARG A 489 -28.07 -18.88 -11.60
C ARG A 489 -26.61 -18.92 -11.19
N TRP A 490 -25.78 -18.01 -11.73
CA TRP A 490 -24.39 -17.91 -11.34
C TRP A 490 -24.24 -17.64 -9.83
N GLU A 491 -25.07 -16.77 -9.23
CA GLU A 491 -25.01 -16.49 -7.78
C GLU A 491 -25.32 -17.72 -6.92
N THR A 492 -26.30 -18.54 -7.31
CA THR A 492 -26.66 -19.76 -6.58
C THR A 492 -25.66 -20.90 -6.81
N SER A 493 -25.12 -21.03 -8.04
CA SER A 493 -24.00 -21.92 -8.31
C SER A 493 -22.75 -21.52 -7.52
N TYR A 494 -22.49 -20.22 -7.37
CA TYR A 494 -21.37 -19.71 -6.58
C TYR A 494 -21.51 -20.06 -5.09
N PHE A 495 -22.72 -20.01 -4.53
CA PHE A 495 -23.02 -20.53 -3.20
C PHE A 495 -22.72 -22.03 -3.07
N ARG A 496 -23.26 -22.86 -3.98
CA ARG A 496 -23.01 -24.30 -3.99
C ARG A 496 -21.51 -24.61 -4.02
N GLU A 497 -20.80 -24.04 -4.99
CA GLU A 497 -19.40 -24.38 -5.24
C GLU A 497 -18.45 -23.80 -4.19
N ARG A 498 -18.59 -22.53 -3.81
CA ARG A 498 -17.62 -21.84 -2.96
C ARG A 498 -17.90 -22.02 -1.48
N PHE A 499 -19.17 -22.10 -1.09
CA PHE A 499 -19.55 -22.23 0.30
C PHE A 499 -19.82 -23.69 0.68
N LEU A 500 -20.80 -24.34 0.06
CA LEU A 500 -21.17 -25.71 0.45
C LEU A 500 -20.04 -26.71 0.17
N GLU A 501 -19.60 -26.80 -1.08
CA GLU A 501 -18.62 -27.80 -1.51
C GLU A 501 -17.19 -27.47 -1.02
N LYS A 502 -16.71 -26.24 -1.24
CA LYS A 502 -15.30 -25.90 -0.94
C LYS A 502 -15.05 -25.50 0.50
N LEU A 503 -15.80 -24.54 1.04
CA LEU A 503 -15.58 -24.08 2.41
C LEU A 503 -16.04 -25.15 3.42
N CYS A 504 -17.28 -25.62 3.29
CA CYS A 504 -17.88 -26.54 4.24
C CYS A 504 -17.65 -28.02 3.93
N ALA A 505 -17.05 -28.39 2.78
CA ALA A 505 -16.87 -29.78 2.39
C ALA A 505 -18.17 -30.60 2.46
N PHE A 506 -19.31 -29.96 2.12
CA PHE A 506 -20.62 -30.60 2.16
C PHE A 506 -20.76 -31.58 0.98
N PRO A 507 -21.36 -32.77 1.17
CA PRO A 507 -21.41 -33.79 0.13
C PRO A 507 -22.11 -33.29 -1.14
N LYS A 508 -21.49 -33.54 -2.30
CA LYS A 508 -21.96 -33.02 -3.59
C LYS A 508 -23.31 -33.62 -3.99
N GLU A 509 -23.50 -34.91 -3.74
CA GLU A 509 -24.74 -35.65 -4.06
C GLU A 509 -25.95 -35.06 -3.34
N ARG A 510 -25.71 -34.43 -2.18
CA ARG A 510 -26.76 -33.75 -1.40
C ARG A 510 -27.08 -32.36 -1.93
N CYS A 511 -26.21 -31.78 -2.76
CA CYS A 511 -26.39 -30.48 -3.39
C CYS A 511 -27.08 -30.59 -4.77
N ASP A 512 -27.14 -31.78 -5.37
CA ASP A 512 -27.68 -31.96 -6.74
C ASP A 512 -29.17 -31.56 -6.84
N ALA A 513 -29.95 -31.79 -5.78
CA ALA A 513 -31.36 -31.42 -5.71
C ALA A 513 -31.60 -29.89 -5.70
N LEU A 514 -30.56 -29.07 -5.44
CA LEU A 514 -30.69 -27.62 -5.41
C LEU A 514 -30.92 -27.00 -6.79
N ASP A 515 -30.56 -27.68 -7.88
CA ASP A 515 -30.56 -27.05 -9.20
C ASP A 515 -31.97 -26.62 -9.67
N ALA A 516 -32.97 -27.46 -9.39
CA ALA A 516 -34.38 -27.16 -9.67
C ALA A 516 -34.88 -25.98 -8.82
N GLU A 517 -34.52 -25.93 -7.54
CA GLU A 517 -34.89 -24.83 -6.65
C GLU A 517 -34.19 -23.51 -7.03
N PHE A 518 -32.93 -23.58 -7.45
CA PHE A 518 -32.18 -22.44 -7.96
C PHE A 518 -32.78 -21.90 -9.25
N HIS A 519 -33.29 -22.78 -10.12
CA HIS A 519 -34.05 -22.37 -11.30
C HIS A 519 -35.33 -21.60 -10.90
N LEU A 520 -36.13 -22.13 -9.98
CA LEU A 520 -37.37 -21.49 -9.54
C LEU A 520 -37.11 -20.13 -8.87
N LEU A 521 -36.07 -20.02 -8.04
CA LEU A 521 -35.64 -18.76 -7.44
C LEU A 521 -35.22 -17.73 -8.50
N ALA A 522 -34.44 -18.14 -9.50
CA ALA A 522 -33.99 -17.26 -10.57
C ALA A 522 -35.17 -16.75 -11.43
N GLU A 523 -36.09 -17.63 -11.85
CA GLU A 523 -37.28 -17.21 -12.61
C GLU A 523 -38.18 -16.28 -11.78
N SER A 524 -38.38 -16.61 -10.49
CA SER A 524 -39.20 -15.80 -9.58
C SER A 524 -38.59 -14.41 -9.37
N ALA A 525 -37.26 -14.31 -9.22
CA ALA A 525 -36.56 -13.04 -9.10
C ALA A 525 -36.68 -12.23 -10.40
N ARG A 526 -36.46 -12.87 -11.56
CA ARG A 526 -36.54 -12.23 -12.88
C ARG A 526 -37.94 -11.74 -13.23
N SER A 527 -38.99 -12.38 -12.69
CA SER A 527 -40.39 -11.98 -12.91
C SER A 527 -40.76 -10.62 -12.31
N GLN A 528 -39.94 -10.10 -11.40
CA GLN A 528 -40.17 -8.80 -10.76
C GLN A 528 -39.98 -7.64 -11.76
N PRO A 529 -40.55 -6.45 -11.49
CA PRO A 529 -40.21 -5.23 -12.20
C PRO A 529 -38.69 -5.01 -12.22
N GLN A 530 -38.17 -4.77 -13.42
CA GLN A 530 -36.74 -4.61 -13.66
C GLN A 530 -36.37 -3.13 -13.64
N VAL A 531 -35.46 -2.76 -12.73
CA VAL A 531 -35.03 -1.38 -12.47
C VAL A 531 -33.51 -1.28 -12.45
N CYS A 532 -32.99 -0.05 -12.55
CA CYS A 532 -31.58 0.26 -12.32
C CYS A 532 -31.20 0.01 -10.85
N MET A 533 -30.69 -1.19 -10.57
CA MET A 533 -30.24 -1.62 -9.25
C MET A 533 -28.75 -1.33 -9.05
N HIS A 534 -28.38 -1.01 -7.81
CA HIS A 534 -26.98 -0.83 -7.38
C HIS A 534 -26.25 -2.17 -7.22
N ARG A 535 -26.98 -3.24 -6.88
CA ARG A 535 -26.52 -4.62 -6.60
C ARG A 535 -25.79 -4.78 -5.28
N ASP A 536 -24.70 -4.06 -5.09
CA ASP A 536 -23.87 -4.17 -3.87
C ASP A 536 -24.34 -3.16 -2.80
N PHE A 537 -25.66 -3.10 -2.57
CA PHE A 537 -26.33 -2.09 -1.74
C PHE A 537 -26.34 -2.45 -0.26
N GLN A 538 -25.17 -2.32 0.38
CA GLN A 538 -24.95 -2.64 1.80
C GLN A 538 -24.54 -1.38 2.58
N SER A 539 -24.68 -1.38 3.91
CA SER A 539 -24.40 -0.23 4.79
C SER A 539 -22.95 0.29 4.72
N GLN A 540 -22.01 -0.50 4.21
CA GLN A 540 -20.61 -0.09 3.96
C GLN A 540 -20.45 0.77 2.70
N ASN A 541 -21.33 0.58 1.71
CA ASN A 541 -21.30 1.25 0.40
C ASN A 541 -22.22 2.49 0.34
N ILE A 542 -22.81 2.87 1.47
CA ILE A 542 -23.72 4.00 1.61
C ILE A 542 -23.10 4.98 2.60
N LEU A 543 -22.99 6.25 2.19
CA LEU A 543 -22.39 7.32 2.99
C LEU A 543 -23.41 8.43 3.26
N LEU A 544 -23.31 9.02 4.46
CA LEU A 544 -23.96 10.27 4.79
C LEU A 544 -22.97 11.41 4.57
N HIS A 545 -23.20 12.22 3.53
CA HIS A 545 -22.34 13.34 3.15
C HIS A 545 -23.18 14.61 2.99
N ASP A 546 -22.84 15.69 3.70
CA ASP A 546 -23.59 16.95 3.70
C ASP A 546 -25.10 16.77 3.90
N SER A 547 -25.47 15.92 4.86
CA SER A 547 -26.87 15.55 5.12
C SER A 547 -27.59 14.89 3.93
N GLN A 548 -26.87 14.35 2.95
CA GLN A 548 -27.41 13.58 1.84
C GLN A 548 -26.90 12.15 1.86
N ILE A 549 -27.73 11.23 1.37
CA ILE A 549 -27.32 9.84 1.20
C ILE A 549 -26.63 9.72 -0.16
N ARG A 550 -25.43 9.14 -0.17
CA ARG A 550 -24.58 8.97 -1.35
C ARG A 550 -24.10 7.52 -1.46
N PHE A 551 -23.93 7.02 -2.68
CA PHE A 551 -23.62 5.62 -2.97
C PHE A 551 -22.24 5.49 -3.63
N VAL A 552 -21.46 4.52 -3.19
CA VAL A 552 -20.18 4.11 -3.78
C VAL A 552 -20.23 2.64 -4.18
N ASP A 553 -19.22 2.15 -4.89
CA ASP A 553 -19.16 0.75 -5.34
C ASP A 553 -20.25 0.38 -6.37
N PHE A 554 -20.66 1.36 -7.17
CA PHE A 554 -21.76 1.26 -8.15
C PHE A 554 -21.37 0.57 -9.48
N GLN A 555 -20.12 0.14 -9.67
CA GLN A 555 -19.69 -0.52 -10.92
C GLN A 555 -20.40 -1.87 -11.16
N GLY A 556 -20.98 -2.44 -10.10
CA GLY A 556 -21.81 -3.64 -10.15
C GLY A 556 -23.25 -3.37 -10.59
N ALA A 557 -23.63 -2.11 -10.83
CA ALA A 557 -25.00 -1.72 -11.15
C ALA A 557 -25.54 -2.40 -12.42
N ARG A 558 -26.81 -2.77 -12.37
CA ARG A 558 -27.50 -3.60 -13.38
C ARG A 558 -28.94 -3.17 -13.57
N ILE A 559 -29.58 -3.64 -14.63
CA ILE A 559 -31.03 -3.74 -14.68
C ILE A 559 -31.44 -5.07 -14.05
N GLY A 560 -32.20 -5.02 -12.95
CA GLY A 560 -32.57 -6.21 -12.19
C GLY A 560 -33.78 -6.03 -11.26
N PRO A 561 -34.09 -7.03 -10.42
CA PRO A 561 -35.29 -7.07 -9.60
C PRO A 561 -35.39 -5.91 -8.60
N VAL A 562 -36.52 -5.20 -8.59
CA VAL A 562 -36.74 -4.00 -7.76
C VAL A 562 -36.51 -4.17 -6.26
N ALA A 563 -36.75 -5.36 -5.70
CA ALA A 563 -36.60 -5.60 -4.27
C ALA A 563 -35.15 -5.91 -3.85
N TYR A 564 -34.24 -6.19 -4.80
CA TYR A 564 -32.92 -6.76 -4.50
C TYR A 564 -32.05 -5.84 -3.63
N ASP A 565 -31.94 -4.56 -4.00
CA ASP A 565 -31.12 -3.60 -3.25
C ASP A 565 -31.66 -3.36 -1.84
N LEU A 566 -32.98 -3.20 -1.69
CA LEU A 566 -33.57 -2.96 -0.37
C LEU A 566 -33.36 -4.16 0.55
N MET A 567 -33.54 -5.38 0.05
CA MET A 567 -33.28 -6.58 0.85
C MET A 567 -31.81 -6.74 1.20
N SER A 568 -30.90 -6.32 0.30
CA SER A 568 -29.46 -6.27 0.60
C SER A 568 -29.14 -5.34 1.77
N LEU A 569 -29.84 -4.22 1.88
CA LEU A 569 -29.72 -3.27 2.99
C LEU A 569 -30.37 -3.78 4.29
N LEU A 570 -31.61 -4.27 4.23
CA LEU A 570 -32.37 -4.66 5.43
C LEU A 570 -31.88 -5.95 6.06
N ARG A 571 -31.26 -6.83 5.25
CA ARG A 571 -30.67 -8.11 5.68
C ARG A 571 -29.15 -8.08 5.71
N ASP A 572 -28.59 -6.87 5.77
CA ASP A 572 -27.17 -6.64 5.86
C ASP A 572 -26.55 -7.39 7.08
N PRO A 573 -25.53 -8.25 6.87
CA PRO A 573 -24.87 -8.97 7.95
C PRO A 573 -23.97 -8.08 8.83
N TYR A 574 -23.62 -6.87 8.40
CA TYR A 574 -22.73 -5.98 9.13
C TYR A 574 -23.40 -5.22 10.28
N VAL A 575 -24.73 -5.01 10.20
CA VAL A 575 -25.46 -4.10 11.11
C VAL A 575 -26.73 -4.76 11.64
N ALA A 576 -26.89 -4.88 12.96
CA ALA A 576 -28.10 -5.48 13.56
C ALA A 576 -29.29 -4.50 13.48
N LEU A 577 -30.39 -4.93 12.87
CA LEU A 577 -31.64 -4.18 12.75
C LEU A 577 -32.77 -4.98 13.38
N SER A 578 -33.72 -4.30 14.03
CA SER A 578 -34.94 -4.94 14.56
C SER A 578 -35.92 -5.26 13.42
N ASP A 579 -36.81 -6.22 13.65
CA ASP A 579 -37.80 -6.61 12.65
C ASP A 579 -38.83 -5.49 12.43
N GLU A 580 -39.18 -4.72 13.46
CA GLU A 580 -40.08 -3.57 13.33
C GLU A 580 -39.53 -2.50 12.38
N LEU A 581 -38.23 -2.20 12.49
CA LEU A 581 -37.57 -1.26 11.58
C LEU A 581 -37.56 -1.79 10.15
N ARG A 582 -37.24 -3.07 9.97
CA ARG A 582 -37.22 -3.69 8.64
C ARG A 582 -38.60 -3.61 8.00
N ASP A 583 -39.64 -4.01 8.72
CA ASP A 583 -41.01 -4.03 8.22
C ASP A 583 -41.51 -2.62 7.88
N PHE A 584 -41.20 -1.64 8.74
CA PHE A 584 -41.55 -0.24 8.49
C PHE A 584 -40.90 0.29 7.21
N VAL A 585 -39.57 0.17 7.09
CA VAL A 585 -38.81 0.70 5.94
C VAL A 585 -39.22 -0.02 4.66
N SER A 586 -39.42 -1.33 4.73
CA SER A 586 -39.89 -2.18 3.63
C SER A 586 -41.25 -1.72 3.09
N ARG A 587 -42.22 -1.47 3.99
CA ARG A 587 -43.56 -0.97 3.63
C ARG A 587 -43.49 0.44 3.02
N ARG A 588 -42.77 1.36 3.67
CA ARG A 588 -42.61 2.74 3.18
C ARG A 588 -41.97 2.78 1.80
N TYR A 589 -40.93 1.98 1.57
CA TYR A 589 -40.30 1.85 0.25
C TYR A 589 -41.31 1.40 -0.81
N TRP A 590 -42.11 0.37 -0.51
CA TRP A 590 -43.07 -0.19 -1.47
C TRP A 590 -44.18 0.80 -1.83
N GLU A 591 -44.75 1.47 -0.82
CA GLU A 591 -45.79 2.50 -1.02
C GLU A 591 -45.29 3.62 -1.95
N GLU A 592 -44.09 4.12 -1.72
CA GLU A 592 -43.50 5.19 -2.54
C GLU A 592 -43.06 4.66 -3.92
N ALA A 593 -42.57 3.42 -4.03
CA ALA A 593 -42.26 2.80 -5.33
C ALA A 593 -43.51 2.71 -6.22
N ALA A 594 -44.64 2.31 -5.65
CA ALA A 594 -45.91 2.22 -6.35
C ALA A 594 -46.41 3.62 -6.76
N ARG A 595 -46.23 4.63 -5.89
CA ARG A 595 -46.55 6.03 -6.20
C ARG A 595 -45.73 6.58 -7.36
N LEU A 596 -44.46 6.21 -7.45
CA LEU A 596 -43.55 6.58 -8.54
C LEU A 596 -43.77 5.78 -9.83
N GLY A 597 -44.67 4.78 -9.83
CA GLY A 597 -44.93 3.92 -10.97
C GLY A 597 -43.79 2.96 -11.31
N LEU A 598 -42.84 2.74 -10.37
CA LEU A 598 -41.77 1.75 -10.53
C LEU A 598 -42.30 0.31 -10.47
N VAL A 599 -43.37 0.12 -9.71
CA VAL A 599 -44.00 -1.17 -9.47
C VAL A 599 -45.51 -1.01 -9.63
N PRO A 600 -46.24 -2.05 -10.08
CA PRO A 600 -47.69 -2.01 -10.07
C PRO A 600 -48.23 -1.92 -8.64
N ARG A 601 -49.46 -1.42 -8.49
CA ARG A 601 -50.18 -1.50 -7.22
C ARG A 601 -50.56 -2.96 -6.97
N LEU A 602 -49.75 -3.68 -6.19
CA LEU A 602 -49.99 -5.06 -5.81
C LEU A 602 -50.43 -5.17 -4.35
N GLU A 603 -51.02 -6.31 -4.02
CA GLU A 603 -51.22 -6.71 -2.63
C GLU A 603 -49.88 -6.88 -1.91
N GLN A 604 -49.84 -6.49 -0.62
CA GLN A 604 -48.65 -6.59 0.23
C GLN A 604 -48.01 -7.99 0.18
N ARG A 605 -48.84 -9.03 0.14
CA ARG A 605 -48.40 -10.43 0.08
C ARG A 605 -47.49 -10.74 -1.12
N GLN A 606 -47.76 -10.13 -2.28
CA GLN A 606 -46.94 -10.35 -3.48
C GLN A 606 -45.56 -9.71 -3.34
N TYR A 607 -45.50 -8.53 -2.70
CA TYR A 607 -44.23 -7.89 -2.40
C TYR A 607 -43.43 -8.67 -1.36
N ASP A 608 -44.05 -9.11 -0.27
CA ASP A 608 -43.39 -9.92 0.76
C ASP A 608 -42.80 -11.20 0.16
N PHE A 609 -43.51 -11.79 -0.81
CA PHE A 609 -43.02 -12.91 -1.60
C PHE A 609 -41.80 -12.53 -2.43
N TRP A 610 -41.85 -11.45 -3.23
CA TRP A 610 -40.71 -10.97 -4.00
C TRP A 610 -39.49 -10.64 -3.15
N ALA A 611 -39.70 -10.01 -1.99
CA ALA A 611 -38.69 -9.71 -1.00
C ALA A 611 -38.04 -10.98 -0.44
N ALA A 612 -38.82 -12.00 -0.10
CA ALA A 612 -38.30 -13.29 0.36
C ALA A 612 -37.42 -13.98 -0.69
N ILE A 613 -37.83 -13.95 -1.97
CA ILE A 613 -37.05 -14.54 -3.08
C ILE A 613 -35.67 -13.88 -3.20
N VAL A 614 -35.61 -12.55 -3.31
CA VAL A 614 -34.32 -11.86 -3.48
C VAL A 614 -33.48 -11.86 -2.21
N TRP A 615 -34.11 -11.96 -1.04
CA TRP A 615 -33.40 -12.19 0.22
C TRP A 615 -32.65 -13.53 0.19
N LEU A 616 -33.31 -14.63 -0.19
CA LEU A 616 -32.66 -15.94 -0.34
C LEU A 616 -31.53 -15.88 -1.37
N GLN A 617 -31.79 -15.28 -2.53
CA GLN A 617 -30.84 -15.09 -3.62
C GLN A 617 -29.56 -14.36 -3.12
N ARG A 618 -29.73 -13.20 -2.48
CA ARG A 618 -28.63 -12.38 -1.95
C ARG A 618 -27.88 -13.07 -0.82
N GLY A 619 -28.58 -13.80 0.04
CA GLY A 619 -28.01 -14.54 1.16
C GLY A 619 -27.07 -15.66 0.68
N MET A 620 -27.50 -16.42 -0.33
CA MET A 620 -26.66 -17.42 -0.98
C MET A 620 -25.42 -16.80 -1.62
N GLN A 621 -25.59 -15.71 -2.38
CA GLN A 621 -24.47 -14.97 -2.98
C GLN A 621 -23.46 -14.51 -1.92
N ALA A 622 -23.91 -13.99 -0.78
CA ALA A 622 -23.05 -13.56 0.33
C ALA A 622 -22.20 -14.71 0.88
N LEU A 623 -22.84 -15.85 1.16
CA LEU A 623 -22.16 -17.04 1.67
C LEU A 623 -21.12 -17.58 0.67
N GLY A 624 -21.46 -17.62 -0.62
CA GLY A 624 -20.52 -17.95 -1.69
C GLY A 624 -19.30 -17.01 -1.72
N ALA A 625 -19.53 -15.69 -1.56
CA ALA A 625 -18.47 -14.69 -1.51
C ALA A 625 -17.55 -14.89 -0.30
N TYR A 626 -18.10 -15.17 0.88
CA TYR A 626 -17.29 -15.46 2.08
C TYR A 626 -16.43 -16.71 1.90
N GLY A 627 -16.97 -17.76 1.28
CA GLY A 627 -16.21 -18.96 0.93
C GLY A 627 -15.03 -18.66 0.01
N PHE A 628 -15.25 -17.88 -1.05
CA PHE A 628 -14.19 -17.48 -1.97
C PHE A 628 -13.14 -16.56 -1.33
N LEU A 629 -13.58 -15.50 -0.64
CA LEU A 629 -12.68 -14.54 0.00
C LEU A 629 -11.77 -15.21 1.03
N SER A 630 -12.32 -16.15 1.81
CA SER A 630 -11.56 -16.86 2.83
C SER A 630 -10.61 -17.90 2.23
N MET A 631 -11.11 -18.76 1.34
CA MET A 631 -10.34 -19.90 0.81
C MET A 631 -9.37 -19.53 -0.31
N VAL A 632 -9.72 -18.55 -1.14
CA VAL A 632 -8.94 -18.18 -2.34
C VAL A 632 -8.13 -16.92 -2.12
N LYS A 633 -8.72 -15.90 -1.48
CA LYS A 633 -8.04 -14.62 -1.22
C LYS A 633 -7.39 -14.56 0.17
N GLY A 634 -7.53 -15.60 1.00
CA GLY A 634 -6.93 -15.69 2.33
C GLY A 634 -7.52 -14.71 3.36
N LYS A 635 -8.65 -14.07 3.06
CA LYS A 635 -9.30 -13.07 3.92
C LYS A 635 -10.24 -13.76 4.91
N THR A 636 -9.67 -14.48 5.87
CA THR A 636 -10.43 -15.31 6.84
C THR A 636 -11.35 -14.50 7.74
N GLN A 637 -11.13 -13.19 7.90
CA GLN A 637 -11.98 -12.34 8.73
C GLN A 637 -13.45 -12.34 8.31
N TYR A 638 -13.76 -12.60 7.04
CA TYR A 638 -15.15 -12.64 6.54
C TYR A 638 -15.95 -13.83 7.08
N LEU A 639 -15.28 -14.88 7.58
CA LEU A 639 -15.94 -16.03 8.20
C LEU A 639 -16.79 -15.64 9.40
N ARG A 640 -16.48 -14.53 10.09
CA ARG A 640 -17.28 -14.00 11.21
C ARG A 640 -18.73 -13.71 10.84
N HIS A 641 -19.03 -13.51 9.55
CA HIS A 641 -20.38 -13.19 9.07
C HIS A 641 -21.18 -14.44 8.67
N VAL A 642 -20.56 -15.62 8.60
CA VAL A 642 -21.21 -16.87 8.19
C VAL A 642 -22.37 -17.27 9.12
N PRO A 643 -22.23 -17.26 10.46
CA PRO A 643 -23.33 -17.68 11.35
C PRO A 643 -24.58 -16.85 11.13
N ARG A 644 -24.42 -15.53 11.11
CA ARG A 644 -25.50 -14.57 10.89
C ARG A 644 -26.11 -14.70 9.49
N ALA A 645 -25.31 -14.93 8.46
CA ALA A 645 -25.79 -15.14 7.10
C ALA A 645 -26.61 -16.45 6.97
N LEU A 646 -26.19 -17.54 7.61
CA LEU A 646 -26.97 -18.78 7.68
C LEU A 646 -28.29 -18.61 8.43
N ALA A 647 -28.27 -17.91 9.58
CA ALA A 647 -29.49 -17.59 10.33
C ALA A 647 -30.47 -16.72 9.50
N SER A 648 -29.94 -15.77 8.74
CA SER A 648 -30.70 -14.94 7.80
C SER A 648 -31.33 -15.80 6.70
N LEU A 649 -30.59 -16.75 6.12
CA LEU A 649 -31.10 -17.64 5.08
C LEU A 649 -32.24 -18.55 5.61
N ARG A 650 -32.07 -19.13 6.81
CA ARG A 650 -33.13 -19.91 7.50
C ARG A 650 -34.40 -19.07 7.74
N SER A 651 -34.22 -17.81 8.11
CA SER A 651 -35.33 -16.88 8.35
C SER A 651 -36.08 -16.54 7.05
N GLY A 652 -35.36 -16.34 5.95
CA GLY A 652 -35.95 -16.13 4.63
C GLY A 652 -36.78 -17.33 4.15
N LEU A 653 -36.28 -18.55 4.37
CA LEU A 653 -37.01 -19.79 4.05
C LEU A 653 -38.31 -19.90 4.88
N SER A 654 -38.23 -19.58 6.18
CA SER A 654 -39.41 -19.55 7.05
C SER A 654 -40.44 -18.52 6.60
N ALA A 655 -39.99 -17.33 6.19
CA ALA A 655 -40.86 -16.28 5.66
C ALA A 655 -41.57 -16.73 4.37
N LEU A 656 -40.83 -17.34 3.43
CA LEU A 656 -41.39 -17.87 2.19
C LEU A 656 -42.46 -18.93 2.46
N ARG A 657 -42.19 -19.86 3.37
CA ARG A 657 -43.12 -20.91 3.79
C ARG A 657 -44.42 -20.35 4.38
N LYS A 658 -44.33 -19.32 5.23
CA LYS A 658 -45.50 -18.65 5.82
C LYS A 658 -46.41 -18.00 4.77
N LEU A 659 -45.84 -17.57 3.64
CA LEU A 659 -46.62 -16.99 2.54
C LEU A 659 -47.40 -18.04 1.74
N GLY A 660 -47.08 -19.33 1.86
CA GLY A 660 -47.84 -20.44 1.29
C GLY A 660 -47.99 -20.40 -0.23
N ASN A 661 -46.87 -20.34 -0.96
CA ASN A 661 -46.87 -20.36 -2.43
C ASN A 661 -46.74 -21.80 -2.97
N PRO A 662 -47.75 -22.34 -3.69
CA PRO A 662 -47.73 -23.71 -4.21
C PRO A 662 -46.63 -24.01 -5.23
N GLU A 663 -46.16 -23.00 -5.98
CA GLU A 663 -45.21 -23.18 -7.08
C GLU A 663 -43.75 -23.36 -6.62
N LEU A 664 -43.41 -22.90 -5.42
CA LEU A 664 -42.05 -22.98 -4.85
C LEU A 664 -41.90 -24.01 -3.73
N GLN A 665 -42.97 -24.77 -3.44
CA GLN A 665 -43.00 -25.97 -2.58
C GLN A 665 -42.14 -25.91 -1.29
N ASP A 666 -42.07 -24.79 -0.57
CA ASP A 666 -41.23 -24.62 0.64
C ASP A 666 -39.71 -24.85 0.44
N LEU A 667 -39.21 -24.96 -0.80
CA LEU A 667 -37.79 -25.20 -1.15
C LEU A 667 -37.14 -26.29 -0.27
N PRO A 668 -37.60 -27.54 -0.34
CA PRO A 668 -37.27 -28.59 0.63
C PRO A 668 -35.78 -28.97 0.63
N ALA A 669 -35.09 -28.94 -0.51
CA ALA A 669 -33.67 -29.25 -0.60
C ALA A 669 -32.84 -28.16 0.10
N LEU A 670 -33.06 -26.89 -0.22
CA LEU A 670 -32.37 -25.77 0.41
C LEU A 670 -32.70 -25.70 1.91
N THR A 671 -33.96 -25.91 2.28
CA THR A 671 -34.38 -25.99 3.69
C THR A 671 -33.69 -27.15 4.43
N GLY A 672 -33.62 -28.32 3.80
CA GLY A 672 -32.94 -29.49 4.36
C GLY A 672 -31.45 -29.22 4.61
N ILE A 673 -30.76 -28.60 3.64
CA ILE A 673 -29.33 -28.28 3.76
C ILE A 673 -29.08 -27.22 4.82
N CYS A 674 -29.88 -26.14 4.84
CA CYS A 674 -29.68 -25.05 5.81
C CYS A 674 -29.90 -25.50 7.25
N ASN A 675 -30.76 -26.50 7.47
CA ASN A 675 -31.04 -27.07 8.79
C ASN A 675 -30.16 -28.28 9.12
N ASP A 676 -29.26 -28.68 8.22
CA ASP A 676 -28.38 -29.82 8.45
C ASP A 676 -27.29 -29.48 9.47
N ARG A 677 -27.13 -30.36 10.47
CA ARG A 677 -26.11 -30.20 11.53
C ARG A 677 -24.69 -30.25 10.98
N LEU A 678 -24.44 -31.05 9.94
CA LEU A 678 -23.14 -31.18 9.30
C LEU A 678 -22.68 -29.85 8.70
N LEU A 679 -23.59 -29.08 8.08
CA LEU A 679 -23.24 -27.78 7.51
C LEU A 679 -22.76 -26.81 8.60
N GLU A 680 -23.48 -26.77 9.72
CA GLU A 680 -23.15 -25.90 10.84
C GLU A 680 -21.85 -26.33 11.53
N GLU A 681 -21.65 -27.64 11.74
CA GLU A 681 -20.41 -28.21 12.28
C GLU A 681 -19.20 -27.83 11.42
N ARG A 682 -19.30 -28.01 10.10
CA ARG A 682 -18.23 -27.66 9.16
C ARG A 682 -17.93 -26.17 9.14
N ALA A 683 -18.95 -25.33 9.19
CA ALA A 683 -18.76 -23.89 9.30
C ALA A 683 -18.06 -23.52 10.62
N ARG A 684 -18.46 -24.13 11.75
CA ARG A 684 -17.82 -23.94 13.07
C ARG A 684 -16.35 -24.36 13.05
N GLU A 685 -16.03 -25.50 12.45
CA GLU A 685 -14.63 -25.96 12.28
C GLU A 685 -13.78 -24.92 11.53
N ARG A 686 -14.32 -24.29 10.48
CA ARG A 686 -13.62 -23.25 9.73
C ARG A 686 -13.41 -21.97 10.53
N LEU A 687 -14.40 -21.54 11.30
CA LEU A 687 -14.24 -20.37 12.18
C LEU A 687 -13.21 -20.66 13.27
N ALA A 688 -13.25 -21.85 13.89
CA ALA A 688 -12.28 -22.26 14.90
C ALA A 688 -10.85 -22.32 14.35
N ALA A 689 -10.66 -22.85 13.13
CA ALA A 689 -9.36 -22.87 12.45
C ALA A 689 -8.81 -21.47 12.13
N ALA A 690 -9.69 -20.46 12.06
CA ALA A 690 -9.34 -19.05 11.87
C ALA A 690 -9.30 -18.25 13.19
N GLU A 691 -9.41 -18.92 14.34
CA GLU A 691 -9.48 -18.29 15.67
C GLU A 691 -10.64 -17.28 15.83
N LEU A 692 -11.75 -17.52 15.13
CA LEU A 692 -12.95 -16.68 15.18
C LEU A 692 -14.07 -17.34 16.00
N PRO A 693 -14.79 -16.57 16.84
CA PRO A 693 -15.91 -17.10 17.61
C PRO A 693 -17.17 -17.30 16.75
N TRP A 694 -18.01 -18.27 17.13
CA TRP A 694 -19.36 -18.42 16.58
C TRP A 694 -20.30 -17.48 17.34
N ILE A 695 -20.64 -16.35 16.72
CA ILE A 695 -21.51 -15.30 17.28
C ILE A 695 -22.83 -15.23 16.51
#